data_AF-A0A1Y2WGS4-F1
#
_entry.id   AF-A0A1Y2WGS4-F1
#
_cell.length_a   1.000
_cell.length_b   1.000
_cell.length_c   1.000
_cell.angle_alpha   90.00
_cell.angle_beta   90.00
_cell.angle_gamma   90.00
#
_symmetry.space_group_name_H-M   'P 1'
#
loop_
_entity.id
_entity.type
_entity.pdbx_description
1 polymer ?
#
loop_
_entity_poly.entity_id
_entity_poly.type
_entity_poly.pdbx_seq_one_letter_code
_entity_poly.pdbx_strand_id
1 'polypeptide(L)'
;MAPSIPIPTQGGMFHTFQGVTPRKQSTDSTESAKTNGSGTAKRITTPHACAECKRRKIRCDGQQPCGQCLSSRAPKRCFYDKHRQRVIPSRKTLEALSQSLEECRSILKRLFPNHEVQSLLPLPRQELLNLLDRPQVDATNGLPSPPLHTSPMPGDIGSPTLSGSEQGLSSLEQIPSRDIEWDEERRGRDPIPVEADDVNALSLSVDRQASYLGASSIKAALMVMLKVQPGLRNSLTPPLNSVEMAHNLPIMRQKVTNPKEPQRVPWSWKGQTLIDAYFKRVHVFVPMLDEAAFRADYLEGQRYDAPWLALLNMVFAMGCIAALKSDDYNHLNYYSRAMEYLPMDSFGSSHIETVQALALIGGYYLHYINRPNMANAVVGAAIRMASALGLHRESLAHGPAGTSKEIAAAETRRRTWWSLFCLDTWATTTMGRPSFGRWGPAINIRPPETGVSTGRDSAQHAGILPLIENIKFCKIATAIQDMLAISPLLRAEDRCNLDGQLVNWFSNLPWLLRTSDPCAEPLYIARCIMKWRYQNLRMLLHRPVLLNLASSGASHAAEHDIAAIEACRDLAKQTIEDISREWSRNQMSGWNAVWFLYQAAMIPLVSIFWQWDSPRVPDWQKQIETILELLEAMEDWSLAARRSREVVWRMYEASRQLEPALLRQQQSPMQRLQVVTDPAGGVLNPLGDGSDLHMSPIGLEPEGFGGMMGMLDQHGLWDLDGMLWGAPDEMDWAQQHFAGSGNMHDATTAGGCGGLMGQLGTYGIDNSAFQFVH
;
A
#
# COMPACT_ATOMS: atom_id res chain seq x y z
N MET A 1 -45.47 -29.45 4.57
CA MET A 1 -46.53 -28.49 4.92
C MET A 1 -45.84 -27.22 5.42
N ALA A 2 -45.87 -26.15 4.62
CA ALA A 2 -45.29 -24.86 4.99
C ALA A 2 -46.38 -23.97 5.63
N PRO A 3 -46.07 -23.11 6.61
CA PRO A 3 -47.05 -22.19 7.15
C PRO A 3 -47.15 -20.91 6.30
N SER A 4 -48.38 -20.56 5.99
CA SER A 4 -48.86 -19.40 5.25
C SER A 4 -48.88 -18.12 6.08
N ILE A 5 -48.46 -16.99 5.50
CA ILE A 5 -48.58 -15.62 6.06
C ILE A 5 -49.55 -14.82 5.16
N PRO A 6 -50.48 -14.02 5.73
CA PRO A 6 -51.56 -13.37 4.97
C PRO A 6 -51.15 -12.06 4.30
N ILE A 7 -51.82 -11.78 3.17
CA ILE A 7 -51.72 -10.56 2.35
C ILE A 7 -52.66 -9.47 2.90
N PRO A 8 -52.24 -8.19 2.90
CA PRO A 8 -53.14 -7.07 2.70
C PRO A 8 -52.86 -6.37 1.37
N THR A 9 -53.93 -6.15 0.61
CA THR A 9 -54.02 -5.45 -0.68
C THR A 9 -54.28 -3.94 -0.52
N GLN A 10 -53.75 -3.17 -1.48
CA GLN A 10 -54.02 -1.75 -1.82
C GLN A 10 -53.40 -0.70 -0.88
N GLY A 11 -52.74 0.36 -1.33
CA GLY A 11 -52.43 0.88 -2.66
C GLY A 11 -51.59 2.15 -2.49
N GLY A 12 -50.55 2.33 -3.31
CA GLY A 12 -49.65 3.49 -3.24
C GLY A 12 -48.65 3.44 -4.38
N MET A 13 -48.90 4.22 -5.42
CA MET A 13 -48.07 4.34 -6.62
C MET A 13 -46.69 4.92 -6.26
N PHE A 14 -45.61 4.23 -6.68
CA PHE A 14 -44.25 4.75 -6.60
C PHE A 14 -44.02 5.77 -7.72
N HIS A 15 -43.61 6.99 -7.34
CA HIS A 15 -43.09 8.00 -8.27
C HIS A 15 -41.70 7.59 -8.77
N THR A 16 -41.62 7.20 -10.04
CA THR A 16 -40.36 7.04 -10.78
C THR A 16 -39.90 8.40 -11.30
N PHE A 17 -38.61 8.73 -11.09
CA PHE A 17 -37.96 9.92 -11.63
C PHE A 17 -38.01 9.95 -13.16
N GLN A 18 -38.52 11.05 -13.73
CA GLN A 18 -38.48 11.34 -15.16
C GLN A 18 -37.06 11.73 -15.59
N GLY A 19 -36.44 10.88 -16.43
CA GLY A 19 -35.29 11.25 -17.25
C GLY A 19 -35.76 11.91 -18.55
N VAL A 20 -35.11 13.01 -18.94
CA VAL A 20 -35.29 13.64 -20.26
C VAL A 20 -34.13 13.19 -21.16
N THR A 21 -34.42 12.27 -22.07
CA THR A 21 -33.56 11.94 -23.23
C THR A 21 -33.98 12.79 -24.44
N PRO A 22 -33.06 13.38 -25.23
CA PRO A 22 -33.39 13.94 -26.52
C PRO A 22 -33.23 12.90 -27.63
N ARG A 23 -34.27 12.68 -28.45
CA ARG A 23 -34.25 11.84 -29.66
C ARG A 23 -34.36 12.71 -30.92
N LYS A 24 -33.49 12.40 -31.89
CA LYS A 24 -33.36 12.91 -33.27
C LYS A 24 -34.60 12.66 -34.16
N GLN A 25 -34.71 13.43 -35.25
CA GLN A 25 -34.93 13.01 -36.67
C GLN A 25 -34.93 14.29 -37.54
N SER A 26 -34.03 14.52 -38.52
CA SER A 26 -33.80 13.94 -39.87
C SER A 26 -34.68 14.53 -40.99
N THR A 27 -33.99 15.23 -41.91
CA THR A 27 -34.14 15.29 -43.39
C THR A 27 -35.49 15.62 -44.03
N ASP A 28 -35.56 16.70 -44.83
CA ASP A 28 -35.72 16.55 -46.29
C ASP A 28 -35.33 17.78 -47.16
N SER A 29 -34.77 17.40 -48.31
CA SER A 29 -34.38 18.00 -49.60
C SER A 29 -35.13 19.21 -50.20
N THR A 30 -34.43 20.15 -50.88
CA THR A 30 -34.43 20.39 -52.36
C THR A 30 -33.74 21.70 -52.83
N GLU A 31 -32.92 21.56 -53.89
CA GLU A 31 -32.59 22.43 -55.03
C GLU A 31 -31.89 23.83 -54.94
N SER A 32 -30.66 23.86 -55.47
CA SER A 32 -30.16 24.64 -56.63
C SER A 32 -30.26 26.19 -56.70
N ALA A 33 -29.10 26.88 -56.70
CA ALA A 33 -28.58 27.77 -57.77
C ALA A 33 -27.69 28.93 -57.27
N LYS A 34 -26.74 29.31 -58.14
CA LYS A 34 -25.59 30.24 -58.01
C LYS A 34 -25.94 31.70 -57.67
N THR A 35 -25.05 32.43 -56.99
CA THR A 35 -24.25 33.59 -57.50
C THR A 35 -23.66 34.48 -56.39
N ASN A 36 -22.59 35.19 -56.75
CA ASN A 36 -21.63 35.98 -55.95
C ASN A 36 -22.20 37.17 -55.14
N GLY A 37 -21.52 37.49 -54.02
CA GLY A 37 -21.07 38.87 -53.78
C GLY A 37 -21.52 39.62 -52.51
N SER A 38 -20.53 39.97 -51.68
CA SER A 38 -20.47 41.05 -50.67
C SER A 38 -21.05 40.76 -49.27
N GLY A 39 -20.22 41.10 -48.27
CA GLY A 39 -20.32 40.61 -46.90
C GLY A 39 -21.38 41.25 -46.02
N THR A 40 -21.84 40.47 -45.05
CA THR A 40 -22.51 40.96 -43.85
C THR A 40 -21.84 40.40 -42.61
N ALA A 41 -21.46 41.31 -41.71
CA ALA A 41 -20.68 41.05 -40.52
C ALA A 41 -21.39 40.09 -39.54
N LYS A 42 -20.65 39.12 -39.01
CA LYS A 42 -21.09 38.28 -37.88
C LYS A 42 -21.42 39.18 -36.68
N ARG A 43 -22.63 38.99 -36.13
CA ARG A 43 -23.16 39.75 -34.99
C ARG A 43 -22.37 39.39 -33.72
N ILE A 44 -21.49 40.27 -33.27
CA ILE A 44 -20.70 40.11 -32.03
C ILE A 44 -21.62 40.39 -30.82
N THR A 45 -21.79 39.41 -29.94
CA THR A 45 -22.47 39.61 -28.64
C THR A 45 -21.42 39.81 -27.56
N THR A 46 -21.38 40.99 -26.95
CA THR A 46 -20.42 41.34 -25.89
C THR A 46 -21.05 41.16 -24.50
N PRO A 47 -20.35 40.51 -23.54
CA PRO A 47 -20.89 40.24 -22.20
C PRO A 47 -21.06 41.49 -21.31
N HIS A 48 -20.46 42.62 -21.66
CA HIS A 48 -20.57 43.88 -20.92
C HIS A 48 -20.82 45.10 -21.81
N ALA A 49 -21.93 45.80 -21.59
CA ALA A 49 -22.19 47.09 -22.24
C ALA A 49 -21.29 48.22 -21.72
N CYS A 50 -20.95 49.19 -22.56
CA CYS A 50 -20.20 50.40 -22.17
C CYS A 50 -20.97 51.22 -21.13
N ALA A 51 -20.29 52.12 -20.40
CA ALA A 51 -20.88 52.91 -19.33
C ALA A 51 -22.08 53.75 -19.80
N GLU A 52 -22.00 54.35 -20.99
CA GLU A 52 -23.08 55.19 -21.52
C GLU A 52 -24.28 54.35 -22.01
N CYS A 53 -24.06 53.19 -22.63
CA CYS A 53 -25.14 52.25 -22.97
C CYS A 53 -25.81 51.67 -21.72
N LYS A 54 -25.05 51.37 -20.65
CA LYS A 54 -25.59 51.00 -19.34
C LYS A 54 -26.44 52.11 -18.73
N ARG A 55 -25.94 53.35 -18.73
CA ARG A 55 -26.67 54.53 -18.23
C ARG A 55 -28.01 54.73 -18.95
N ARG A 56 -28.02 54.52 -20.27
CA ARG A 56 -29.22 54.63 -21.11
C ARG A 56 -30.09 53.36 -21.13
N LYS A 57 -29.65 52.26 -20.51
CA LYS A 57 -30.31 50.94 -20.51
C LYS A 57 -30.61 50.40 -21.93
N ILE A 58 -29.67 50.58 -22.86
CA ILE A 58 -29.77 50.11 -24.25
C ILE A 58 -28.68 49.08 -24.57
N ARG A 59 -28.93 48.23 -25.57
CA ARG A 59 -27.97 47.20 -26.01
C ARG A 59 -26.71 47.84 -26.59
N CYS A 60 -25.58 47.20 -26.33
CA CYS A 60 -24.25 47.62 -26.77
C CYS A 60 -23.64 46.52 -27.64
N ASP A 61 -22.99 46.89 -28.73
CA ASP A 61 -22.32 45.96 -29.65
C ASP A 61 -20.89 45.61 -29.21
N GLY A 62 -20.37 46.28 -28.17
CA GLY A 62 -19.04 45.99 -27.60
C GLY A 62 -17.86 46.65 -28.32
N GLN A 63 -18.08 47.38 -29.40
CA GLN A 63 -17.00 48.12 -30.07
C GLN A 63 -16.65 49.40 -29.27
N GLN A 64 -15.49 50.01 -29.54
CA GLN A 64 -15.05 51.23 -28.86
C GLN A 64 -14.60 52.31 -29.86
N PRO A 65 -15.37 53.41 -30.03
CA PRO A 65 -16.70 53.67 -29.46
C PRO A 65 -17.77 52.74 -30.05
N CYS A 66 -18.74 52.31 -29.23
CA CYS A 66 -19.79 51.40 -29.67
C CYS A 66 -20.75 52.08 -30.65
N GLY A 67 -21.37 51.32 -31.57
CA GLY A 67 -22.23 51.85 -32.63
C GLY A 67 -23.40 52.68 -32.09
N GLN A 68 -23.92 52.29 -30.93
CA GLN A 68 -25.01 53.02 -30.28
C GLN A 68 -24.56 54.37 -29.68
N CYS A 69 -23.32 54.50 -29.23
CA CYS A 69 -22.77 55.78 -28.78
C CYS A 69 -22.37 56.70 -29.94
N LEU A 70 -21.98 56.12 -31.07
CA LEU A 70 -21.75 56.84 -32.32
C LEU A 70 -23.06 57.45 -32.87
N SER A 71 -24.12 56.64 -32.99
CA SER A 71 -25.43 57.12 -33.46
C SER A 71 -26.04 58.16 -32.52
N SER A 72 -25.78 58.04 -31.22
CA SER A 72 -26.20 58.99 -30.19
C SER A 72 -25.43 60.32 -30.16
N ARG A 73 -24.49 60.55 -31.11
CA ARG A 73 -23.57 61.70 -31.15
C ARG A 73 -22.81 61.94 -29.84
N ALA A 74 -22.56 60.88 -29.08
CA ALA A 74 -21.81 60.94 -27.82
C ALA A 74 -20.63 59.95 -27.79
N PRO A 75 -19.78 59.86 -28.85
CA PRO A 75 -18.69 58.89 -28.91
C PRO A 75 -17.66 59.11 -27.80
N LYS A 76 -17.43 60.36 -27.40
CA LYS A 76 -16.51 60.73 -26.30
C LYS A 76 -16.97 60.27 -24.90
N ARG A 77 -18.24 59.88 -24.75
CA ARG A 77 -18.79 59.32 -23.50
C ARG A 77 -18.84 57.79 -23.51
N CYS A 78 -18.43 57.15 -24.61
CA CYS A 78 -18.35 55.71 -24.71
C CYS A 78 -17.03 55.20 -24.10
N PHE A 79 -17.07 54.85 -22.83
CA PHE A 79 -15.95 54.21 -22.16
C PHE A 79 -16.39 52.89 -21.52
N TYR A 80 -15.45 51.95 -21.49
CA TYR A 80 -15.52 50.75 -20.68
C TYR A 80 -14.62 50.99 -19.49
N ASP A 81 -15.20 50.88 -18.29
CA ASP A 81 -14.48 51.16 -17.05
C ASP A 81 -13.30 50.19 -16.90
N LYS A 82 -12.07 50.71 -16.90
CA LYS A 82 -10.86 49.92 -16.69
C LYS A 82 -10.54 49.99 -15.20
N HIS A 83 -10.87 48.90 -14.51
CA HIS A 83 -10.50 48.56 -13.12
C HIS A 83 -11.26 49.25 -11.98
N ARG A 84 -12.18 48.48 -11.39
CA ARG A 84 -11.91 47.94 -10.05
C ARG A 84 -11.84 46.42 -10.16
N GLN A 85 -10.62 45.86 -10.26
CA GLN A 85 -10.45 44.54 -9.67
C GLN A 85 -10.81 44.71 -8.20
N ARG A 86 -11.97 44.24 -7.79
CA ARG A 86 -12.13 43.87 -6.40
C ARG A 86 -11.05 42.83 -6.19
N VAL A 87 -10.01 43.16 -5.42
CA VAL A 87 -9.22 42.13 -4.76
C VAL A 87 -10.21 41.45 -3.84
N ILE A 88 -10.92 40.45 -4.36
CA ILE A 88 -11.60 39.47 -3.56
C ILE A 88 -10.42 38.72 -2.95
N PRO A 89 -10.14 38.87 -1.64
CA PRO A 89 -9.08 38.08 -1.04
C PRO A 89 -9.38 36.63 -1.40
N SER A 90 -8.40 35.91 -1.94
CA SER A 90 -8.66 34.53 -2.33
C SER A 90 -9.27 33.81 -1.13
N ARG A 91 -10.24 32.92 -1.36
CA ARG A 91 -10.85 32.14 -0.28
C ARG A 91 -9.77 31.54 0.64
N LYS A 92 -8.66 31.12 0.03
CA LYS A 92 -7.44 30.64 0.70
C LYS A 92 -6.76 31.67 1.61
N THR A 93 -6.72 32.95 1.22
CA THR A 93 -6.15 34.04 2.03
C THR A 93 -7.07 34.41 3.20
N LEU A 94 -8.39 34.41 2.98
CA LEU A 94 -9.37 34.62 4.06
C LEU A 94 -9.38 33.46 5.05
N GLU A 95 -9.31 32.22 4.56
CA GLU A 95 -9.18 31.02 5.38
C GLU A 95 -7.89 31.07 6.21
N ALA A 96 -6.74 31.39 5.59
CA ALA A 96 -5.46 31.53 6.29
C ALA A 96 -5.48 32.63 7.38
N LEU A 97 -6.04 33.81 7.07
CA LEU A 97 -6.19 34.89 8.07
C LEU A 97 -7.14 34.50 9.21
N SER A 98 -8.23 33.78 8.90
CA SER A 98 -9.16 33.28 9.92
C SER A 98 -8.49 32.24 10.82
N GLN A 99 -7.68 31.38 10.22
CA GLN A 99 -6.94 30.34 10.93
C GLN A 99 -5.89 30.94 11.86
N SER A 100 -5.08 31.90 11.38
CA SER A 100 -4.11 32.60 12.24
C SER A 100 -4.77 33.39 13.37
N LEU A 101 -5.95 33.99 13.14
CA LEU A 101 -6.71 34.66 14.22
C LEU A 101 -7.20 33.66 15.26
N GLU A 102 -7.66 32.48 14.85
CA GLU A 102 -8.11 31.43 15.76
C GLU A 102 -6.94 30.82 16.56
N GLU A 103 -5.78 30.64 15.92
CA GLU A 103 -4.55 30.22 16.57
C GLU A 103 -4.09 31.22 17.63
N CYS A 104 -4.06 32.53 17.31
CA CYS A 104 -3.75 33.58 18.30
C CYS A 104 -4.76 33.61 19.46
N ARG A 105 -6.06 33.45 19.18
CA ARG A 105 -7.09 33.40 20.22
C ARG A 105 -6.95 32.17 21.12
N SER A 106 -6.62 31.02 20.54
CA SER A 106 -6.36 29.79 21.30
C SER A 106 -5.18 29.95 22.25
N ILE A 107 -4.08 30.58 21.80
CA ILE A 107 -2.93 30.90 22.65
C ILE A 107 -3.34 31.84 23.78
N LEU A 108 -4.07 32.92 23.49
CA LEU A 108 -4.53 33.86 24.51
C LEU A 108 -5.47 33.22 25.53
N LYS A 109 -6.36 32.31 25.11
CA LYS A 109 -7.27 31.58 26.00
C LYS A 109 -6.53 30.57 26.87
N ARG A 110 -5.43 29.99 26.41
CA ARG A 110 -4.56 29.13 27.24
C ARG A 110 -3.78 29.93 28.29
N LEU A 111 -3.34 31.14 27.93
CA LEU A 111 -2.61 32.02 28.84
C LEU A 111 -3.55 32.69 29.85
N PHE A 112 -4.77 33.05 29.43
CA PHE A 112 -5.75 33.77 30.25
C PHE A 112 -7.14 33.10 30.17
N PRO A 113 -7.31 31.88 30.72
CA PRO A 113 -8.52 31.08 30.55
C PRO A 113 -9.80 31.73 31.10
N ASN A 114 -9.65 32.65 32.06
CA ASN A 114 -10.75 33.32 32.74
C ASN A 114 -11.00 34.77 32.24
N HIS A 115 -10.34 35.19 31.15
CA HIS A 115 -10.47 36.55 30.62
C HIS A 115 -10.79 36.55 29.12
N GLU A 116 -11.76 37.38 28.71
CA GLU A 116 -12.05 37.58 27.29
C GLU A 116 -10.96 38.41 26.62
N VAL A 117 -10.63 38.11 25.36
CA VAL A 117 -9.55 38.77 24.59
C VAL A 117 -9.72 40.30 24.53
N GLN A 118 -10.97 40.79 24.45
CA GLN A 118 -11.27 42.23 24.49
C GLN A 118 -10.89 42.90 25.82
N SER A 119 -10.96 42.18 26.94
CA SER A 119 -10.62 42.71 28.27
C SER A 119 -9.11 42.78 28.53
N LEU A 120 -8.33 42.03 27.75
CA LEU A 120 -6.85 42.00 27.83
C LEU A 120 -6.20 43.11 27.01
N LEU A 121 -6.85 43.55 25.93
CA LEU A 121 -6.36 44.58 25.00
C LEU A 121 -5.94 45.91 25.65
N PRO A 122 -6.65 46.47 26.65
CA PRO A 122 -6.25 47.73 27.28
C PRO A 122 -5.19 47.59 28.40
N LEU A 123 -4.80 46.37 28.77
CA LEU A 123 -3.93 46.15 29.94
C LEU A 123 -2.44 46.35 29.59
N PRO A 124 -1.66 47.06 30.44
CA PRO A 124 -0.21 47.15 30.26
C PRO A 124 0.48 45.80 30.58
N ARG A 125 1.68 45.59 30.03
CA ARG A 125 2.45 44.34 30.15
C ARG A 125 2.57 43.83 31.58
N GLN A 126 2.82 44.70 32.56
CA GLN A 126 2.96 44.32 33.97
C GLN A 126 1.67 43.67 34.52
N GLU A 127 0.49 44.17 34.14
CA GLU A 127 -0.79 43.63 34.62
C GLU A 127 -1.11 42.29 33.97
N LEU A 128 -0.79 42.11 32.69
CA LEU A 128 -0.92 40.82 32.01
C LEU A 128 -0.04 39.74 32.65
N LEU A 129 1.17 40.08 33.10
CA LEU A 129 2.04 39.13 33.79
C LEU A 129 1.50 38.77 35.18
N ASN A 130 0.96 39.72 35.92
CA ASN A 130 0.35 39.46 37.23
C ASN A 130 -0.89 38.54 37.16
N LEU A 131 -1.58 38.51 36.02
CA LEU A 131 -2.71 37.60 35.78
C LEU A 131 -2.26 36.15 35.54
N LEU A 132 -1.01 35.92 35.12
CA LEU A 132 -0.45 34.58 34.91
C LEU A 132 0.03 33.93 36.23
N ASP A 133 0.37 34.73 37.24
CA ASP A 133 0.95 34.25 38.51
C ASP A 133 -0.10 33.86 39.58
N ARG A 134 -1.40 33.84 39.26
CA ARG A 134 -2.46 33.46 40.21
C ARG A 134 -2.89 31.99 40.05
N PRO A 135 -2.84 31.15 41.11
CA PRO A 135 -3.30 29.76 41.03
C PRO A 135 -4.83 29.67 40.85
N GLN A 136 -5.28 28.88 39.85
CA GLN A 136 -6.69 28.68 39.53
C GLN A 136 -7.39 27.83 40.61
N VAL A 137 -8.59 28.27 41.05
CA VAL A 137 -9.51 27.50 41.91
C VAL A 137 -10.79 27.24 41.11
N ASP A 138 -11.15 25.96 40.96
CA ASP A 138 -12.35 25.50 40.23
C ASP A 138 -13.65 25.87 40.95
N ALA A 139 -14.64 26.36 40.20
CA ALA A 139 -16.02 26.51 40.68
C ALA A 139 -17.04 26.06 39.61
N THR A 140 -17.84 25.07 39.99
CA THR A 140 -18.96 24.44 39.27
C THR A 140 -20.28 25.19 39.46
N ASN A 141 -21.14 25.33 38.42
CA ASN A 141 -22.62 25.09 38.45
C ASN A 141 -23.40 25.62 37.20
N GLY A 142 -24.28 24.78 36.62
CA GLY A 142 -25.65 25.16 36.15
C GLY A 142 -25.98 25.29 34.63
N LEU A 143 -26.76 24.32 34.10
CA LEU A 143 -27.45 24.20 32.75
C LEU A 143 -28.70 25.14 32.57
N PRO A 144 -29.43 25.28 31.40
CA PRO A 144 -29.81 24.26 30.37
C PRO A 144 -30.05 24.62 28.84
N SER A 145 -29.79 23.61 27.96
CA SER A 145 -30.49 23.13 26.71
C SER A 145 -30.47 23.92 25.34
N PRO A 146 -30.97 23.37 24.18
CA PRO A 146 -30.24 22.75 23.02
C PRO A 146 -30.70 23.31 21.61
N PRO A 147 -30.59 22.68 20.40
CA PRO A 147 -29.62 21.74 19.77
C PRO A 147 -29.06 22.18 18.35
N LEU A 148 -28.11 21.39 17.80
CA LEU A 148 -27.69 21.22 16.37
C LEU A 148 -26.90 22.38 15.69
N HIS A 149 -25.70 22.25 15.08
CA HIS A 149 -24.93 21.16 14.47
C HIS A 149 -23.43 21.43 14.66
N THR A 150 -22.63 20.43 15.03
CA THR A 150 -21.16 20.52 15.13
C THR A 150 -20.49 19.43 14.28
N SER A 151 -19.69 19.85 13.31
CA SER A 151 -18.56 19.04 12.82
C SER A 151 -17.46 19.05 13.90
N PRO A 152 -16.84 17.92 14.24
CA PRO A 152 -16.12 17.86 15.50
C PRO A 152 -14.59 17.98 15.34
N MET A 153 -14.01 18.90 16.13
CA MET A 153 -12.58 19.01 16.43
C MET A 153 -12.05 17.76 17.17
N PRO A 154 -10.74 17.49 17.11
CA PRO A 154 -10.08 16.38 17.81
C PRO A 154 -9.57 16.80 19.20
N GLY A 155 -9.84 16.00 20.22
CA GLY A 155 -9.22 16.13 21.56
C GLY A 155 -10.21 16.02 22.71
N ASP A 156 -10.51 14.79 23.12
CA ASP A 156 -10.65 14.36 24.52
C ASP A 156 -10.94 12.85 24.53
N ILE A 157 -9.88 12.04 24.69
CA ILE A 157 -10.02 10.64 25.09
C ILE A 157 -9.80 10.64 26.60
N GLY A 158 -10.91 10.77 27.34
CA GLY A 158 -10.93 10.41 28.74
C GLY A 158 -10.66 8.91 28.89
N SER A 159 -9.77 8.56 29.82
CA SER A 159 -9.60 7.19 30.32
C SER A 159 -10.97 6.62 30.72
N PRO A 160 -11.39 5.45 30.22
CA PRO A 160 -12.62 4.84 30.68
C PRO A 160 -12.36 4.14 32.02
N THR A 161 -12.71 4.79 33.12
CA THR A 161 -13.01 4.09 34.38
C THR A 161 -14.48 3.67 34.36
N LEU A 162 -14.82 2.54 33.73
CA LEU A 162 -16.10 1.84 33.91
C LEU A 162 -15.93 0.32 33.77
N SER A 163 -16.64 -0.38 34.64
CA SER A 163 -16.64 -1.80 35.00
C SER A 163 -17.02 -2.81 33.90
N GLY A 164 -16.39 -4.00 33.93
CA GLY A 164 -17.03 -5.28 33.53
C GLY A 164 -16.56 -5.98 32.24
N SER A 165 -15.47 -6.75 32.34
CA SER A 165 -15.19 -8.07 31.70
C SER A 165 -15.29 -8.35 30.18
N GLU A 166 -15.66 -7.44 29.25
CA GLU A 166 -15.79 -7.82 27.80
C GLU A 166 -15.01 -6.97 26.76
N GLN A 167 -14.00 -6.16 27.13
CA GLN A 167 -13.41 -5.14 26.24
C GLN A 167 -12.02 -5.42 25.61
N GLY A 168 -11.56 -6.68 25.56
CA GLY A 168 -10.15 -7.02 25.27
C GLY A 168 -9.61 -6.65 23.87
N LEU A 169 -10.23 -7.20 22.80
CA LEU A 169 -9.76 -7.05 21.41
C LEU A 169 -10.70 -6.23 20.51
N SER A 170 -12.01 -6.24 20.77
CA SER A 170 -12.99 -5.49 19.99
C SER A 170 -12.79 -3.96 20.09
N SER A 171 -12.06 -3.50 21.11
CA SER A 171 -11.61 -2.10 21.25
C SER A 171 -10.41 -1.75 20.36
N LEU A 172 -9.66 -2.75 19.87
CA LEU A 172 -8.54 -2.58 18.93
C LEU A 172 -9.00 -2.57 17.47
N GLU A 173 -10.16 -3.14 17.17
CA GLU A 173 -10.90 -2.88 15.93
C GLU A 173 -11.49 -1.47 16.00
N GLN A 174 -10.70 -0.48 15.59
CA GLN A 174 -11.19 0.89 15.46
C GLN A 174 -12.20 0.96 14.30
N ILE A 175 -13.46 0.61 14.57
CA ILE A 175 -14.57 1.08 13.76
C ILE A 175 -14.51 2.61 13.84
N PRO A 176 -14.40 3.34 12.71
CA PRO A 176 -14.43 4.79 12.71
C PRO A 176 -15.68 5.29 13.46
N SER A 177 -15.49 5.86 14.65
CA SER A 177 -16.59 6.44 15.44
C SER A 177 -17.04 7.81 14.93
N ARG A 178 -16.31 8.36 13.95
CA ARG A 178 -16.58 9.59 13.22
C ARG A 178 -16.55 9.33 11.72
N ASP A 179 -17.16 10.20 10.92
CA ASP A 179 -16.94 10.27 9.48
C ASP A 179 -15.45 10.58 9.23
N ILE A 180 -14.66 9.55 8.90
CA ILE A 180 -13.24 9.68 8.60
C ILE A 180 -13.07 9.81 7.09
N GLU A 181 -12.62 10.98 6.64
CA GLU A 181 -12.11 11.18 5.28
C GLU A 181 -10.64 10.76 5.23
N TRP A 182 -10.31 9.83 4.32
CA TRP A 182 -8.94 9.45 4.02
C TRP A 182 -8.64 9.80 2.56
N ASP A 183 -7.44 10.32 2.29
CA ASP A 183 -7.03 10.74 0.96
C ASP A 183 -5.56 10.37 0.74
N GLU A 184 -5.33 9.27 0.01
CA GLU A 184 -3.99 8.85 -0.36
C GLU A 184 -3.29 9.92 -1.23
N GLU A 185 -4.01 10.73 -2.02
CA GLU A 185 -3.41 11.77 -2.87
C GLU A 185 -2.71 12.87 -2.05
N ARG A 186 -3.04 13.04 -0.76
CA ARG A 186 -2.30 13.94 0.14
C ARG A 186 -0.82 13.59 0.24
N ARG A 187 -0.44 12.32 0.08
CA ARG A 187 0.97 11.89 0.01
C ARG A 187 1.76 12.51 -1.15
N GLY A 188 1.07 13.00 -2.21
CA GLY A 188 1.71 13.75 -3.29
C GLY A 188 1.86 15.25 -3.01
N ARG A 189 1.19 15.78 -1.97
CA ARG A 189 1.16 17.19 -1.58
C ARG A 189 2.00 17.46 -0.31
N ASP A 190 2.05 16.50 0.60
CA ASP A 190 2.81 16.55 1.85
C ASP A 190 4.13 15.77 1.73
N PRO A 191 5.23 16.20 2.38
CA PRO A 191 6.51 15.50 2.37
C PRO A 191 6.43 14.22 3.22
N ILE A 192 5.81 13.18 2.69
CA ILE A 192 5.72 11.86 3.31
C ILE A 192 6.75 10.94 2.63
N PRO A 193 7.67 10.29 3.36
CA PRO A 193 8.62 9.35 2.78
C PRO A 193 7.90 8.24 2.00
N VAL A 194 8.44 7.84 0.84
CA VAL A 194 7.89 6.75 0.02
C VAL A 194 7.81 5.43 0.81
N GLU A 195 8.74 5.25 1.76
CA GLU A 195 8.85 4.09 2.64
C GLU A 195 7.80 4.07 3.78
N ALA A 196 6.98 5.12 3.94
CA ALA A 196 6.01 5.25 5.03
C ALA A 196 4.72 4.45 4.74
N ASP A 197 4.65 3.20 5.17
CA ASP A 197 3.48 2.30 5.02
C ASP A 197 2.48 2.40 6.17
N ASP A 198 1.21 2.65 5.86
CA ASP A 198 0.12 2.71 6.85
C ASP A 198 -0.39 1.30 7.24
N VAL A 199 -0.30 0.32 6.34
CA VAL A 199 -0.68 -1.09 6.60
C VAL A 199 0.25 -1.72 7.63
N ASN A 200 1.56 -1.43 7.49
CA ASN A 200 2.59 -1.89 8.40
C ASN A 200 2.92 -0.87 9.52
N ALA A 201 2.17 0.23 9.64
CA ALA A 201 2.41 1.27 10.65
C ALA A 201 3.84 1.86 10.67
N LEU A 202 4.54 1.85 9.53
CA LEU A 202 5.91 2.36 9.38
C LEU A 202 5.99 3.89 9.46
N SER A 203 4.86 4.60 9.33
CA SER A 203 4.78 6.04 9.50
C SER A 203 4.96 6.51 10.96
N LEU A 204 4.99 5.59 11.94
CA LEU A 204 5.17 5.79 13.40
C LEU A 204 4.23 6.82 14.05
N SER A 205 3.34 7.43 13.28
CA SER A 205 2.39 8.43 13.75
C SER A 205 1.12 7.70 14.16
N VAL A 206 1.08 7.37 15.45
CA VAL A 206 -0.06 6.71 16.11
C VAL A 206 -1.38 7.48 15.89
N ASP A 207 -1.27 8.80 15.67
CA ASP A 207 -2.39 9.74 15.51
C ASP A 207 -2.73 10.07 14.04
N ARG A 208 -2.06 9.44 13.05
CA ARG A 208 -2.39 9.68 11.63
C ARG A 208 -3.67 8.95 11.21
N GLN A 209 -4.47 9.65 10.41
CA GLN A 209 -5.72 9.17 9.81
C GLN A 209 -5.43 8.07 8.78
N ALA A 210 -5.30 6.83 9.23
CA ALA A 210 -5.23 5.66 8.34
C ALA A 210 -6.65 5.21 7.95
N SER A 211 -6.79 4.72 6.71
CA SER A 211 -8.00 3.98 6.29
C SER A 211 -8.26 2.79 7.22
N TYR A 212 -9.49 2.27 7.26
CA TYR A 212 -9.82 1.10 8.09
C TYR A 212 -8.88 -0.08 7.81
N LEU A 213 -8.33 -0.62 8.90
CA LEU A 213 -7.51 -1.82 8.96
C LEU A 213 -8.12 -2.74 10.04
N GLY A 214 -8.33 -4.01 9.71
CA GLY A 214 -8.92 -4.98 10.65
C GLY A 214 -7.94 -5.41 11.75
N ALA A 215 -8.43 -6.23 12.70
CA ALA A 215 -7.63 -6.79 13.80
C ALA A 215 -6.42 -7.62 13.34
N SER A 216 -6.45 -8.13 12.11
CA SER A 216 -5.34 -8.84 11.46
C SER A 216 -4.14 -7.94 11.11
N SER A 217 -4.27 -6.62 11.21
CA SER A 217 -3.21 -5.68 10.85
C SER A 217 -2.12 -5.54 11.91
N ILE A 218 -0.93 -5.08 11.50
CA ILE A 218 0.18 -4.82 12.44
C ILE A 218 -0.17 -3.76 13.48
N LYS A 219 -1.03 -2.81 13.10
CA LYS A 219 -1.51 -1.76 13.99
C LYS A 219 -2.07 -2.33 15.31
N ALA A 220 -2.73 -3.49 15.29
CA ALA A 220 -3.23 -4.13 16.51
C ALA A 220 -2.09 -4.51 17.48
N ALA A 221 -1.00 -5.12 17.00
CA ALA A 221 0.14 -5.43 17.88
C ALA A 221 0.86 -4.18 18.37
N LEU A 222 1.02 -3.17 17.50
CA LEU A 222 1.60 -1.89 17.91
C LEU A 222 0.79 -1.25 19.04
N MET A 223 -0.53 -1.22 18.92
CA MET A 223 -1.42 -0.68 19.95
C MET A 223 -1.36 -1.47 21.25
N VAL A 224 -1.24 -2.81 21.18
CA VAL A 224 -1.02 -3.63 22.38
C VAL A 224 0.33 -3.31 23.04
N MET A 225 1.41 -3.20 22.28
CA MET A 225 2.72 -2.81 22.84
C MET A 225 2.67 -1.42 23.51
N LEU A 226 2.00 -0.45 22.88
CA LEU A 226 1.80 0.88 23.44
C LEU A 226 0.92 0.89 24.70
N LYS A 227 -0.05 -0.04 24.78
CA LYS A 227 -0.91 -0.20 25.96
C LYS A 227 -0.13 -0.84 27.12
N VAL A 228 0.64 -1.89 26.84
CA VAL A 228 1.48 -2.58 27.83
C VAL A 228 2.61 -1.67 28.31
N GLN A 229 3.22 -0.89 27.40
CA GLN A 229 4.30 0.04 27.72
C GLN A 229 4.07 1.43 27.08
N PRO A 230 3.37 2.34 27.78
CA PRO A 230 3.07 3.68 27.26
C PRO A 230 4.32 4.51 26.91
N GLY A 231 5.43 4.28 27.61
CA GLY A 231 6.72 4.96 27.36
C GLY A 231 7.29 4.73 25.96
N LEU A 232 6.87 3.65 25.27
CA LEU A 232 7.30 3.34 23.90
C LEU A 232 6.94 4.47 22.91
N ARG A 233 5.88 5.25 23.16
CA ARG A 233 5.52 6.40 22.32
C ARG A 233 6.67 7.39 22.16
N ASN A 234 7.44 7.61 23.22
CA ASN A 234 8.54 8.56 23.21
C ASN A 234 9.69 8.08 22.31
N SER A 235 9.97 6.78 22.30
CA SER A 235 11.01 6.17 21.46
C SER A 235 10.62 6.10 19.97
N LEU A 236 9.32 5.98 19.68
CA LEU A 236 8.81 5.93 18.29
C LEU A 236 8.65 7.31 17.65
N THR A 237 8.71 8.39 18.42
CA THR A 237 8.61 9.75 17.86
C THR A 237 9.87 10.04 17.04
N PRO A 238 9.75 10.43 15.75
CA PRO A 238 10.92 10.81 14.96
C PRO A 238 11.57 12.08 15.56
N PRO A 239 12.92 12.17 15.61
CA PRO A 239 13.58 13.40 16.03
C PRO A 239 13.20 14.53 15.07
N LEU A 240 12.98 15.74 15.61
CA LEU A 240 12.51 16.93 14.87
C LEU A 240 13.34 17.25 13.61
N ASN A 241 14.59 16.78 13.51
CA ASN A 241 15.51 17.02 12.40
C ASN A 241 15.41 16.00 11.24
N SER A 242 14.58 14.95 11.35
CA SER A 242 14.47 13.90 10.31
C SER A 242 13.64 14.29 9.08
N VAL A 243 13.07 15.50 9.05
CA VAL A 243 12.23 16.01 7.95
C VAL A 243 13.07 16.42 6.73
N GLU A 244 14.39 16.60 6.88
CA GLU A 244 15.26 17.14 5.82
C GLU A 244 15.62 16.12 4.71
N MET A 245 15.44 14.81 4.92
CA MET A 245 15.80 13.79 3.91
C MET A 245 14.71 13.49 2.87
N ALA A 246 13.51 14.06 2.98
CA ALA A 246 12.40 13.79 2.05
C ALA A 246 12.52 14.51 0.68
N HIS A 247 13.57 15.31 0.44
CA HIS A 247 13.64 16.25 -0.68
C HIS A 247 14.15 15.69 -2.01
N ASN A 248 14.58 14.42 -2.09
CA ASN A 248 15.22 13.87 -3.30
C ASN A 248 14.38 12.81 -4.06
N LEU A 249 13.15 12.54 -3.65
CA LEU A 249 12.31 11.53 -4.31
C LEU A 249 11.49 12.17 -5.46
N PRO A 250 11.41 11.53 -6.64
CA PRO A 250 10.60 12.02 -7.74
C PRO A 250 9.12 12.02 -7.34
N ILE A 251 8.59 13.21 -7.05
CA ILE A 251 7.15 13.39 -6.81
C ILE A 251 6.42 12.97 -8.09
N MET A 252 5.50 12.00 -7.99
CA MET A 252 4.52 11.70 -9.04
C MET A 252 3.64 12.93 -9.27
N ARG A 253 4.12 13.90 -10.04
CA ARG A 253 3.29 14.94 -10.63
C ARG A 253 2.74 14.34 -11.92
N GLN A 254 1.45 14.01 -11.95
CA GLN A 254 0.73 13.85 -13.21
C GLN A 254 0.88 15.16 -13.98
N LYS A 255 1.80 15.20 -14.95
CA LYS A 255 1.73 16.22 -15.98
C LYS A 255 0.45 15.92 -16.74
N VAL A 256 -0.49 16.85 -16.73
CA VAL A 256 -1.64 16.82 -17.64
C VAL A 256 -1.07 16.97 -19.05
N THR A 257 -0.75 15.85 -19.68
CA THR A 257 -0.34 15.77 -21.07
C THR A 257 -1.60 15.72 -21.92
N ASN A 258 -1.65 16.50 -23.01
CA ASN A 258 -2.68 16.30 -24.02
C ASN A 258 -2.62 14.84 -24.49
N PRO A 259 -3.76 14.18 -24.74
CA PRO A 259 -3.78 12.78 -25.20
C PRO A 259 -2.93 12.68 -26.48
N LYS A 260 -1.77 12.03 -26.35
CA LYS A 260 -0.91 11.74 -27.50
C LYS A 260 -1.54 10.58 -28.25
N GLU A 261 -1.55 10.66 -29.58
CA GLU A 261 -1.98 9.53 -30.40
C GLU A 261 -1.19 8.27 -30.01
N PRO A 262 -1.84 7.09 -29.94
CA PRO A 262 -1.16 5.84 -29.64
C PRO A 262 -0.01 5.61 -30.61
N GLN A 263 1.21 5.49 -30.08
CA GLN A 263 2.41 5.27 -30.89
C GLN A 263 2.78 3.80 -30.87
N ARG A 264 3.29 3.31 -32.01
CA ARG A 264 3.89 1.98 -32.09
C ARG A 264 5.13 1.94 -31.20
N VAL A 265 5.23 0.88 -30.41
CA VAL A 265 6.41 0.60 -29.60
C VAL A 265 7.23 -0.45 -30.35
N PRO A 266 8.36 -0.09 -30.98
CA PRO A 266 9.18 -1.06 -31.67
C PRO A 266 9.85 -2.01 -30.68
N TRP A 267 10.21 -3.19 -31.18
CA TRP A 267 11.06 -4.10 -30.43
C TRP A 267 12.38 -3.41 -30.06
N SER A 268 12.87 -3.67 -28.86
CA SER A 268 14.17 -3.21 -28.38
C SER A 268 14.76 -4.23 -27.42
N TRP A 269 16.08 -4.31 -27.37
CA TRP A 269 16.77 -5.18 -26.41
C TRP A 269 16.40 -4.83 -24.95
N LYS A 270 16.25 -3.53 -24.63
CA LYS A 270 15.83 -3.10 -23.29
C LYS A 270 14.44 -3.62 -22.95
N GLY A 271 13.46 -3.44 -23.85
CA GLY A 271 12.11 -3.94 -23.64
C GLY A 271 12.07 -5.47 -23.51
N GLN A 272 12.86 -6.17 -24.32
CA GLN A 272 13.03 -7.62 -24.23
C GLN A 272 13.54 -8.05 -22.84
N THR A 273 14.59 -7.41 -22.31
CA THR A 273 15.12 -7.70 -20.96
C THR A 273 14.06 -7.49 -19.87
N LEU A 274 13.23 -6.43 -19.98
CA LEU A 274 12.16 -6.18 -19.02
C LEU A 274 11.06 -7.24 -19.10
N ILE A 275 10.70 -7.67 -20.31
CA ILE A 275 9.72 -8.75 -20.52
C ILE A 275 10.26 -10.06 -19.93
N ASP A 276 11.55 -10.37 -20.15
CA ASP A 276 12.19 -11.56 -19.58
C ASP A 276 12.14 -11.55 -18.04
N ALA A 277 12.45 -10.41 -17.43
CA ALA A 277 12.36 -10.26 -15.98
C ALA A 277 10.93 -10.41 -15.45
N TYR A 278 9.93 -9.85 -16.14
CA TYR A 278 8.52 -10.00 -15.80
C TYR A 278 8.08 -11.48 -15.82
N PHE A 279 8.30 -12.18 -16.93
CA PHE A 279 7.88 -13.58 -17.05
C PHE A 279 8.62 -14.49 -16.06
N LYS A 280 9.90 -14.21 -15.80
CA LYS A 280 10.71 -15.01 -14.88
C LYS A 280 10.33 -14.80 -13.40
N ARG A 281 9.98 -13.59 -12.99
CA ARG A 281 9.91 -13.23 -11.55
C ARG A 281 8.57 -12.71 -11.07
N VAL A 282 7.67 -12.29 -11.96
CA VAL A 282 6.35 -11.73 -11.60
C VAL A 282 5.23 -12.65 -12.06
N HIS A 283 5.28 -13.08 -13.32
CA HIS A 283 4.22 -13.91 -13.94
C HIS A 283 4.00 -15.24 -13.21
N VAL A 284 5.05 -15.84 -12.63
CA VAL A 284 4.96 -17.12 -11.88
C VAL A 284 3.93 -17.12 -10.74
N PHE A 285 3.62 -15.96 -10.16
CA PHE A 285 2.62 -15.85 -9.10
C PHE A 285 1.18 -15.72 -9.62
N VAL A 286 1.02 -15.06 -10.76
CA VAL A 286 -0.27 -14.73 -11.40
C VAL A 286 -0.14 -14.90 -12.92
N PRO A 287 -0.06 -16.15 -13.42
CA PRO A 287 0.30 -16.45 -14.80
C PRO A 287 -0.86 -16.15 -15.78
N MET A 288 -1.33 -14.91 -15.82
CA MET A 288 -2.49 -14.48 -16.60
C MET A 288 -2.21 -14.43 -18.10
N LEU A 289 -0.96 -14.16 -18.48
CA LEU A 289 -0.57 -13.92 -19.88
C LEU A 289 -0.12 -15.20 -20.56
N ASP A 290 -0.43 -15.35 -21.85
CA ASP A 290 0.24 -16.31 -22.71
C ASP A 290 1.59 -15.73 -23.14
N GLU A 291 2.69 -16.32 -22.65
CA GLU A 291 4.03 -15.77 -22.87
C GLU A 291 4.43 -15.78 -24.34
N ALA A 292 4.12 -16.85 -25.06
CA ALA A 292 4.49 -17.00 -26.46
C ALA A 292 3.77 -15.96 -27.34
N ALA A 293 2.45 -15.81 -27.15
CA ALA A 293 1.65 -14.82 -27.86
C ALA A 293 2.09 -13.39 -27.51
N PHE A 294 2.33 -13.09 -26.22
CA PHE A 294 2.76 -11.76 -25.80
C PHE A 294 4.11 -11.35 -26.43
N ARG A 295 5.07 -12.28 -26.47
CA ARG A 295 6.39 -12.05 -27.07
C ARG A 295 6.32 -11.89 -28.57
N ALA A 296 5.46 -12.66 -29.25
CA ALA A 296 5.22 -12.52 -30.68
C ALA A 296 4.65 -11.13 -31.01
N ASP A 297 3.61 -10.70 -30.29
CA ASP A 297 2.99 -9.37 -30.46
C ASP A 297 4.01 -8.23 -30.25
N TYR A 298 4.91 -8.36 -29.26
CA TYR A 298 5.97 -7.37 -29.01
C TYR A 298 7.03 -7.36 -30.12
N LEU A 299 7.46 -8.53 -30.58
CA LEU A 299 8.47 -8.66 -31.64
C LEU A 299 7.98 -8.09 -32.97
N GLU A 300 6.72 -8.34 -33.31
CA GLU A 300 6.10 -7.82 -34.53
C GLU A 300 5.93 -6.29 -34.50
N GLY A 301 5.73 -5.71 -33.32
CA GLY A 301 5.59 -4.26 -33.13
C GLY A 301 4.40 -3.63 -33.88
N GLN A 302 3.41 -4.45 -34.26
CA GLN A 302 2.25 -4.02 -35.05
C GLN A 302 1.09 -3.54 -34.17
N ARG A 303 0.99 -4.01 -32.93
CA ARG A 303 -0.08 -3.61 -32.01
C ARG A 303 0.22 -2.27 -31.36
N TYR A 304 -0.71 -1.33 -31.50
CA TYR A 304 -0.68 0.01 -30.91
C TYR A 304 -2.05 0.43 -30.35
N ASP A 305 -2.97 -0.53 -30.17
CA ASP A 305 -4.25 -0.27 -29.51
C ASP A 305 -4.05 -0.02 -28.01
N ALA A 306 -4.92 0.80 -27.42
CA ALA A 306 -4.80 1.23 -26.02
C ALA A 306 -4.77 0.05 -25.01
N PRO A 307 -5.62 -0.99 -25.11
CA PRO A 307 -5.56 -2.15 -24.21
C PRO A 307 -4.20 -2.85 -24.21
N TRP A 308 -3.64 -3.09 -25.41
CA TRP A 308 -2.29 -3.66 -25.55
C TRP A 308 -1.22 -2.75 -24.96
N LEU A 309 -1.23 -1.47 -25.29
CA LEU A 309 -0.21 -0.54 -24.80
C LEU A 309 -0.27 -0.34 -23.29
N ALA A 310 -1.46 -0.37 -22.69
CA ALA A 310 -1.63 -0.38 -21.23
C ALA A 310 -0.96 -1.62 -20.61
N LEU A 311 -1.26 -2.80 -21.14
CA LEU A 311 -0.69 -4.06 -20.64
C LEU A 311 0.83 -4.13 -20.85
N LEU A 312 1.33 -3.78 -22.05
CA LEU A 312 2.75 -3.78 -22.39
C LEU A 312 3.54 -2.86 -21.46
N ASN A 313 3.05 -1.64 -21.20
CA ASN A 313 3.71 -0.73 -20.28
C ASN A 313 3.66 -1.25 -18.84
N MET A 314 2.60 -1.94 -18.41
CA MET A 314 2.60 -2.57 -17.09
C MET A 314 3.56 -3.76 -16.98
N VAL A 315 3.71 -4.55 -18.04
CA VAL A 315 4.74 -5.59 -18.12
C VAL A 315 6.14 -4.98 -18.04
N PHE A 316 6.40 -3.87 -18.73
CA PHE A 316 7.65 -3.14 -18.59
C PHE A 316 7.86 -2.55 -17.19
N ALA A 317 6.82 -1.97 -16.57
CA ALA A 317 6.92 -1.40 -15.22
C ALA A 317 7.29 -2.47 -14.20
N MET A 318 6.59 -3.61 -14.23
CA MET A 318 6.85 -4.74 -13.32
C MET A 318 8.17 -5.45 -13.66
N GLY A 319 8.52 -5.56 -14.94
CA GLY A 319 9.81 -6.07 -15.40
C GLY A 319 10.98 -5.20 -14.93
N CYS A 320 10.79 -3.88 -14.92
CA CYS A 320 11.77 -2.91 -14.41
C CYS A 320 12.04 -3.12 -12.92
N ILE A 321 10.98 -3.22 -12.12
CA ILE A 321 11.07 -3.55 -10.69
C ILE A 321 11.77 -4.91 -10.52
N ALA A 322 11.39 -5.93 -11.27
CA ALA A 322 11.95 -7.27 -11.12
C ALA A 322 13.43 -7.40 -11.55
N ALA A 323 13.90 -6.53 -12.45
CA ALA A 323 15.25 -6.58 -13.01
C ALA A 323 16.28 -5.74 -12.23
N LEU A 324 15.83 -4.66 -11.56
CA LEU A 324 16.70 -3.63 -10.99
C LEU A 324 16.63 -3.60 -9.45
N LYS A 325 17.42 -2.74 -8.81
CA LYS A 325 17.41 -2.50 -7.35
C LYS A 325 16.32 -1.49 -6.96
N SER A 326 16.12 -1.30 -5.65
CA SER A 326 15.01 -0.51 -5.09
C SER A 326 15.19 0.99 -5.32
N ASP A 327 16.41 1.44 -5.60
CA ASP A 327 16.76 2.82 -5.90
C ASP A 327 16.46 3.24 -7.35
N ASP A 328 16.05 2.30 -8.22
CA ASP A 328 15.62 2.60 -9.59
C ASP A 328 14.14 3.00 -9.67
N TYR A 329 13.87 4.17 -10.25
CA TYR A 329 12.52 4.72 -10.41
C TYR A 329 12.00 4.72 -11.87
N ASN A 330 12.67 4.01 -12.79
CA ASN A 330 12.26 4.00 -14.21
C ASN A 330 10.89 3.36 -14.43
N HIS A 331 10.46 2.48 -13.50
CA HIS A 331 9.11 1.91 -13.48
C HIS A 331 8.00 2.98 -13.45
N LEU A 332 8.26 4.17 -12.91
CA LEU A 332 7.32 5.31 -12.90
C LEU A 332 6.97 5.78 -14.32
N ASN A 333 7.95 5.78 -15.23
CA ASN A 333 7.75 6.23 -16.61
C ASN A 333 6.85 5.26 -17.39
N TYR A 334 6.99 3.96 -17.15
CA TYR A 334 6.15 2.93 -17.78
C TYR A 334 4.73 2.95 -17.19
N TYR A 335 4.61 3.03 -15.87
CA TYR A 335 3.30 3.16 -15.22
C TYR A 335 2.54 4.41 -15.69
N SER A 336 3.21 5.57 -15.78
CA SER A 336 2.59 6.80 -16.25
C SER A 336 2.05 6.64 -17.68
N ARG A 337 2.81 6.00 -18.57
CA ARG A 337 2.36 5.66 -19.93
C ARG A 337 1.19 4.68 -19.93
N ALA A 338 1.20 3.66 -19.07
CA ALA A 338 0.07 2.74 -18.95
C ALA A 338 -1.23 3.48 -18.55
N MET A 339 -1.15 4.45 -17.64
CA MET A 339 -2.29 5.27 -17.23
C MET A 339 -2.84 6.15 -18.36
N GLU A 340 -2.00 6.62 -19.28
CA GLU A 340 -2.45 7.38 -20.47
C GLU A 340 -3.39 6.55 -21.36
N TYR A 341 -3.25 5.21 -21.34
CA TYR A 341 -4.09 4.26 -22.09
C TYR A 341 -5.27 3.68 -21.29
N LEU A 342 -5.46 4.12 -20.04
CA LEU A 342 -6.53 3.68 -19.15
C LEU A 342 -7.41 4.85 -18.66
N PRO A 343 -8.00 5.66 -19.56
CA PRO A 343 -8.96 6.70 -19.16
C PRO A 343 -10.23 6.07 -18.57
N MET A 344 -11.10 6.86 -17.95
CA MET A 344 -12.37 6.37 -17.37
C MET A 344 -13.22 5.55 -18.35
N ASP A 345 -13.23 5.92 -19.64
CA ASP A 345 -13.95 5.19 -20.69
C ASP A 345 -13.44 3.76 -20.89
N SER A 346 -12.18 3.46 -20.53
CA SER A 346 -11.61 2.12 -20.61
C SER A 346 -12.31 1.11 -19.68
N PHE A 347 -12.95 1.58 -18.60
CA PHE A 347 -13.72 0.72 -17.68
C PHE A 347 -15.01 0.19 -18.33
N GLY A 348 -15.48 0.82 -19.41
CA GLY A 348 -16.57 0.32 -20.25
C GLY A 348 -16.12 -0.56 -21.41
N SER A 349 -14.81 -0.76 -21.59
CA SER A 349 -14.25 -1.51 -22.72
C SER A 349 -14.20 -3.02 -22.46
N SER A 350 -14.36 -3.82 -23.52
CA SER A 350 -14.45 -5.28 -23.47
C SER A 350 -13.15 -5.94 -23.93
N HIS A 351 -12.03 -5.66 -23.25
CA HIS A 351 -10.71 -6.24 -23.56
C HIS A 351 -10.09 -6.93 -22.34
N ILE A 352 -9.57 -8.15 -22.56
CA ILE A 352 -8.91 -8.90 -21.49
C ILE A 352 -7.59 -8.25 -21.08
N GLU A 353 -6.89 -7.61 -22.02
CA GLU A 353 -5.63 -6.92 -21.77
C GLU A 353 -5.82 -5.75 -20.80
N THR A 354 -6.94 -5.03 -20.89
CA THR A 354 -7.31 -3.98 -19.93
C THR A 354 -7.49 -4.56 -18.53
N VAL A 355 -8.18 -5.71 -18.40
CA VAL A 355 -8.35 -6.42 -17.12
C VAL A 355 -7.00 -6.87 -16.57
N GLN A 356 -6.14 -7.44 -17.40
CA GLN A 356 -4.81 -7.91 -17.01
C GLN A 356 -3.88 -6.76 -16.61
N ALA A 357 -3.95 -5.61 -17.31
CA ALA A 357 -3.21 -4.41 -16.95
C ALA A 357 -3.65 -3.90 -15.57
N LEU A 358 -4.97 -3.77 -15.34
CA LEU A 358 -5.53 -3.37 -14.04
C LEU A 358 -5.18 -4.37 -12.93
N ALA A 359 -5.13 -5.67 -13.24
CA ALA A 359 -4.69 -6.70 -12.30
C ALA A 359 -3.22 -6.51 -11.89
N LEU A 360 -2.31 -6.16 -12.81
CA LEU A 360 -0.92 -5.84 -12.47
C LEU A 360 -0.79 -4.53 -11.69
N ILE A 361 -1.59 -3.52 -12.04
CA ILE A 361 -1.63 -2.22 -11.36
C ILE A 361 -2.08 -2.40 -9.90
N GLY A 362 -3.27 -2.96 -9.72
CA GLY A 362 -3.88 -3.12 -8.40
C GLY A 362 -3.26 -4.26 -7.59
N GLY A 363 -2.91 -5.38 -8.22
CA GLY A 363 -2.40 -6.55 -7.52
C GLY A 363 -0.94 -6.45 -7.07
N TYR A 364 -0.13 -5.64 -7.74
CA TYR A 364 1.30 -5.52 -7.42
C TYR A 364 1.78 -4.08 -7.37
N TYR A 365 1.65 -3.33 -8.47
CA TYR A 365 2.36 -2.06 -8.62
C TYR A 365 1.96 -1.04 -7.54
N LEU A 366 0.66 -0.88 -7.29
CA LEU A 366 0.16 0.03 -6.26
C LEU A 366 0.54 -0.42 -4.85
N HIS A 367 0.66 -1.72 -4.58
CA HIS A 367 1.21 -2.21 -3.31
C HIS A 367 2.70 -1.90 -3.17
N TYR A 368 3.48 -2.06 -4.25
CA TYR A 368 4.91 -1.75 -4.26
C TYR A 368 5.18 -0.26 -3.96
N ILE A 369 4.40 0.64 -4.57
CA ILE A 369 4.47 2.08 -4.29
C ILE A 369 3.60 2.53 -3.10
N ASN A 370 3.12 1.58 -2.29
CA ASN A 370 2.47 1.84 -1.02
C ASN A 370 1.18 2.71 -1.14
N ARG A 371 0.29 2.28 -2.05
CA ARG A 371 -1.05 2.81 -2.35
C ARG A 371 -2.13 1.71 -2.24
N PRO A 372 -2.29 1.07 -1.07
CA PRO A 372 -3.12 -0.13 -0.91
C PRO A 372 -4.63 0.13 -1.07
N ASN A 373 -5.14 1.34 -0.79
CA ASN A 373 -6.57 1.60 -1.01
C ASN A 373 -6.90 1.77 -2.49
N MET A 374 -6.07 2.52 -3.21
CA MET A 374 -6.17 2.58 -4.67
C MET A 374 -6.01 1.19 -5.29
N ALA A 375 -5.07 0.39 -4.79
CA ALA A 375 -4.86 -1.00 -5.21
C ALA A 375 -6.16 -1.82 -5.11
N ASN A 376 -6.80 -1.80 -3.94
CA ASN A 376 -8.05 -2.51 -3.69
C ASN A 376 -9.20 -2.04 -4.60
N ALA A 377 -9.31 -0.73 -4.85
CA ALA A 377 -10.32 -0.18 -5.75
C ALA A 377 -10.10 -0.64 -7.20
N VAL A 378 -8.85 -0.63 -7.68
CA VAL A 378 -8.47 -1.06 -9.02
C VAL A 378 -8.71 -2.57 -9.21
N VAL A 379 -8.33 -3.42 -8.25
CA VAL A 379 -8.62 -4.86 -8.30
C VAL A 379 -10.13 -5.12 -8.33
N GLY A 380 -10.91 -4.42 -7.50
CA GLY A 380 -12.36 -4.52 -7.50
C GLY A 380 -13.01 -4.13 -8.84
N ALA A 381 -12.46 -3.12 -9.53
CA ALA A 381 -12.87 -2.78 -10.87
C ALA A 381 -12.50 -3.86 -11.89
N ALA A 382 -11.27 -4.37 -11.84
CA ALA A 382 -10.81 -5.46 -12.70
C ALA A 382 -11.68 -6.72 -12.57
N ILE A 383 -12.08 -7.10 -11.36
CA ILE A 383 -13.01 -8.22 -11.10
C ILE A 383 -14.38 -7.98 -11.72
N ARG A 384 -14.91 -6.76 -11.61
CA ARG A 384 -16.20 -6.41 -12.24
C ARG A 384 -16.12 -6.44 -13.76
N MET A 385 -15.02 -5.96 -14.35
CA MET A 385 -14.77 -6.04 -15.79
C MET A 385 -14.60 -7.50 -16.24
N ALA A 386 -13.84 -8.32 -15.51
CA ALA A 386 -13.72 -9.75 -15.76
C ALA A 386 -15.08 -10.47 -15.69
N SER A 387 -15.95 -10.04 -14.77
CA SER A 387 -17.31 -10.57 -14.67
C SER A 387 -18.16 -10.17 -15.88
N ALA A 388 -18.07 -8.91 -16.33
CA ALA A 388 -18.76 -8.40 -17.52
C ALA A 388 -18.30 -9.11 -18.80
N LEU A 389 -17.02 -9.49 -18.89
CA LEU A 389 -16.46 -10.33 -19.95
C LEU A 389 -16.87 -11.82 -19.86
N GLY A 390 -17.57 -12.22 -18.79
CA GLY A 390 -17.96 -13.60 -18.57
C GLY A 390 -16.83 -14.54 -18.15
N LEU A 391 -15.68 -14.02 -17.68
CA LEU A 391 -14.50 -14.84 -17.34
C LEU A 391 -14.75 -15.80 -16.15
N HIS A 392 -15.78 -15.52 -15.35
CA HIS A 392 -16.24 -16.36 -14.25
C HIS A 392 -17.00 -17.61 -14.69
N ARG A 393 -17.28 -17.75 -16.00
CA ARG A 393 -18.05 -18.86 -16.55
C ARG A 393 -17.20 -19.76 -17.43
N GLU A 394 -17.34 -21.07 -17.25
CA GLU A 394 -16.78 -22.04 -18.18
C GLU A 394 -17.53 -21.96 -19.52
N SER A 395 -16.79 -21.91 -20.62
CA SER A 395 -17.38 -21.83 -21.94
C SER A 395 -17.93 -23.20 -22.35
N LEU A 396 -19.26 -23.29 -22.53
CA LEU A 396 -19.95 -24.51 -22.98
C LEU A 396 -19.68 -24.86 -24.45
N ALA A 397 -19.03 -23.98 -25.21
CA ALA A 397 -18.89 -24.10 -26.65
C ALA A 397 -17.85 -25.14 -27.11
N HIS A 398 -17.11 -25.76 -26.20
CA HIS A 398 -15.96 -26.61 -26.55
C HIS A 398 -16.23 -28.06 -26.14
N GLY A 399 -16.69 -28.86 -27.09
CA GLY A 399 -16.40 -30.30 -27.08
C GLY A 399 -14.90 -30.56 -27.30
N PRO A 400 -14.44 -31.82 -27.29
CA PRO A 400 -13.02 -32.19 -27.49
C PRO A 400 -12.43 -31.84 -28.88
N ALA A 401 -13.07 -30.96 -29.66
CA ALA A 401 -12.75 -30.59 -31.05
C ALA A 401 -12.45 -29.09 -31.25
N GLY A 402 -12.20 -28.32 -30.18
CA GLY A 402 -11.82 -26.91 -30.29
C GLY A 402 -10.45 -26.71 -30.94
N THR A 403 -10.26 -25.60 -31.67
CA THR A 403 -8.96 -25.27 -32.27
C THR A 403 -7.91 -24.95 -31.20
N SER A 404 -6.62 -25.15 -31.49
CA SER A 404 -5.53 -24.83 -30.56
C SER A 404 -5.58 -23.38 -30.03
N LYS A 405 -5.98 -22.42 -30.88
CA LYS A 405 -6.17 -21.01 -30.49
C LYS A 405 -7.32 -20.82 -29.50
N GLU A 406 -8.42 -21.53 -29.68
CA GLU A 406 -9.58 -21.45 -28.78
C GLU A 406 -9.27 -22.06 -27.41
N ILE A 407 -8.52 -23.16 -27.37
CA ILE A 407 -8.09 -23.78 -26.12
C ILE A 407 -7.12 -22.85 -25.36
N ALA A 408 -6.14 -22.26 -26.05
CA ALA A 408 -5.24 -21.27 -25.46
C ALA A 408 -6.01 -20.05 -24.91
N ALA A 409 -6.99 -19.53 -25.66
CA ALA A 409 -7.82 -18.44 -25.20
C ALA A 409 -8.67 -18.82 -23.98
N ALA A 410 -9.23 -20.03 -23.94
CA ALA A 410 -9.98 -20.52 -22.78
C ALA A 410 -9.11 -20.61 -21.53
N GLU A 411 -7.88 -21.09 -21.69
CA GLU A 411 -6.91 -21.20 -20.62
C GLU A 411 -6.46 -19.82 -20.10
N THR A 412 -6.19 -18.86 -20.99
CA THR A 412 -5.91 -17.45 -20.61
C THR A 412 -7.06 -16.85 -19.80
N ARG A 413 -8.33 -17.14 -20.14
CA ARG A 413 -9.50 -16.70 -19.36
C ARG A 413 -9.51 -17.31 -17.95
N ARG A 414 -9.29 -18.63 -17.83
CA ARG A 414 -9.21 -19.32 -16.54
C ARG A 414 -8.11 -18.73 -15.67
N ARG A 415 -6.88 -18.61 -16.20
CA ARG A 415 -5.73 -18.06 -15.48
C ARG A 415 -5.97 -16.61 -15.04
N THR A 416 -6.57 -15.79 -15.89
CA THR A 416 -6.89 -14.39 -15.56
C THR A 416 -7.91 -14.30 -14.42
N TRP A 417 -9.01 -15.05 -14.48
CA TRP A 417 -10.02 -15.08 -13.41
C TRP A 417 -9.43 -15.53 -12.07
N TRP A 418 -8.72 -16.66 -12.07
CA TRP A 418 -8.18 -17.22 -10.84
C TRP A 418 -7.02 -16.40 -10.27
N SER A 419 -6.24 -15.72 -11.12
CA SER A 419 -5.23 -14.76 -10.65
C SER A 419 -5.88 -13.57 -9.94
N LEU A 420 -6.95 -13.00 -10.50
CA LEU A 420 -7.72 -11.94 -9.83
C LEU A 420 -8.30 -12.38 -8.48
N PHE A 421 -8.82 -13.61 -8.40
CA PHE A 421 -9.28 -14.19 -7.14
C PHE A 421 -8.16 -14.28 -6.10
N CYS A 422 -6.97 -14.74 -6.50
CA CYS A 422 -5.82 -14.79 -5.60
C CYS A 422 -5.36 -13.40 -5.16
N LEU A 423 -5.28 -12.44 -6.08
CA LEU A 423 -4.90 -11.04 -5.81
C LEU A 423 -5.86 -10.38 -4.80
N ASP A 424 -7.17 -10.53 -4.97
CA ASP A 424 -8.18 -10.04 -4.02
C ASP A 424 -7.98 -10.65 -2.63
N THR A 425 -7.76 -11.96 -2.58
CA THR A 425 -7.58 -12.68 -1.31
C THR A 425 -6.32 -12.22 -0.57
N TRP A 426 -5.22 -11.98 -1.29
CA TRP A 426 -3.96 -11.52 -0.66
C TRP A 426 -4.07 -10.09 -0.14
N ALA A 427 -4.72 -9.20 -0.89
CA ALA A 427 -4.96 -7.81 -0.45
C ALA A 427 -5.84 -7.78 0.80
N THR A 428 -6.92 -8.54 0.81
CA THR A 428 -7.88 -8.60 1.92
C THR A 428 -7.28 -9.23 3.18
N THR A 429 -6.50 -10.30 3.04
CA THR A 429 -5.74 -10.93 4.15
C THR A 429 -4.80 -9.94 4.83
N THR A 430 -4.19 -9.06 4.05
CA THR A 430 -3.23 -8.05 4.54
C THR A 430 -3.93 -6.91 5.29
N MET A 431 -5.10 -6.48 4.81
CA MET A 431 -5.79 -5.29 5.29
C MET A 431 -6.89 -5.59 6.33
N GLY A 432 -7.27 -6.86 6.49
CA GLY A 432 -8.39 -7.29 7.34
C GLY A 432 -9.74 -6.79 6.83
N ARG A 433 -9.90 -6.67 5.50
CA ARG A 433 -11.17 -6.30 4.85
C ARG A 433 -11.84 -7.53 4.25
N PRO A 434 -13.17 -7.60 4.16
CA PRO A 434 -13.85 -8.71 3.49
C PRO A 434 -13.43 -8.85 2.02
N SER A 435 -13.26 -10.09 1.56
CA SER A 435 -13.08 -10.40 0.14
C SER A 435 -14.39 -10.23 -0.62
N PHE A 436 -14.31 -10.09 -1.95
CA PHE A 436 -15.50 -10.12 -2.81
C PHE A 436 -16.15 -11.52 -2.93
N GLY A 437 -15.62 -12.55 -2.26
CA GLY A 437 -16.30 -13.85 -2.11
C GLY A 437 -16.61 -14.57 -3.42
N ARG A 438 -15.68 -14.54 -4.38
CA ARG A 438 -15.91 -14.91 -5.79
C ARG A 438 -15.70 -16.38 -6.14
N TRP A 439 -16.10 -17.31 -5.26
CA TRP A 439 -16.02 -18.76 -5.51
C TRP A 439 -17.30 -19.54 -5.18
N GLY A 440 -18.43 -18.85 -4.95
CA GLY A 440 -19.73 -19.48 -4.75
C GLY A 440 -20.33 -20.12 -6.02
N PRO A 441 -21.53 -20.75 -5.92
CA PRO A 441 -22.13 -21.54 -7.00
C PRO A 441 -22.35 -20.81 -8.34
N ALA A 442 -22.39 -19.47 -8.33
CA ALA A 442 -22.53 -18.65 -9.54
C ALA A 442 -21.25 -18.62 -10.41
N ILE A 443 -20.12 -19.10 -9.87
CA ILE A 443 -18.81 -19.09 -10.51
C ILE A 443 -18.48 -20.53 -10.90
N ASN A 444 -18.58 -20.87 -12.19
CA ASN A 444 -18.40 -22.24 -12.68
C ASN A 444 -17.16 -22.44 -13.57
N ILE A 445 -16.35 -21.40 -13.73
CA ILE A 445 -15.03 -21.49 -14.40
C ILE A 445 -14.14 -22.52 -13.69
N ARG A 446 -13.53 -23.41 -14.46
CA ARG A 446 -12.66 -24.47 -13.91
C ARG A 446 -11.30 -23.89 -13.52
N PRO A 447 -10.57 -24.52 -12.57
CA PRO A 447 -9.17 -24.23 -12.35
C PRO A 447 -8.33 -24.41 -13.65
N PRO A 448 -7.18 -23.72 -13.77
CA PRO A 448 -6.26 -23.90 -14.89
C PRO A 448 -5.86 -25.36 -15.10
N GLU A 449 -5.68 -25.78 -16.36
CA GLU A 449 -5.30 -27.16 -16.70
C GLU A 449 -3.80 -27.28 -16.95
N THR A 450 -3.17 -28.27 -16.33
CA THR A 450 -1.78 -28.66 -16.61
C THR A 450 -1.74 -29.55 -17.86
N GLY A 451 -1.70 -28.99 -19.08
CA GLY A 451 -1.45 -29.84 -20.27
C GLY A 451 -1.89 -29.41 -21.67
N VAL A 452 -2.15 -28.14 -21.96
CA VAL A 452 -2.64 -27.76 -23.30
C VAL A 452 -1.53 -27.69 -24.38
N SER A 453 -0.25 -27.56 -24.00
CA SER A 453 0.85 -27.52 -24.97
C SER A 453 1.67 -28.81 -24.90
N THR A 454 1.21 -29.86 -25.58
CA THR A 454 1.94 -31.12 -25.79
C THR A 454 3.20 -30.98 -26.67
N GLY A 455 3.74 -29.79 -26.82
CA GLY A 455 4.95 -29.51 -27.59
C GLY A 455 5.79 -28.42 -26.93
N ARG A 456 6.94 -28.82 -26.39
CA ARG A 456 8.12 -27.99 -26.11
C ARG A 456 7.88 -26.74 -25.24
N ASP A 457 7.73 -26.96 -23.92
CA ASP A 457 8.44 -26.22 -22.87
C ASP A 457 7.93 -26.65 -21.49
N SER A 458 8.72 -27.48 -20.79
CA SER A 458 8.42 -27.95 -19.43
C SER A 458 8.39 -26.80 -18.41
N ALA A 459 9.04 -25.67 -18.71
CA ALA A 459 9.09 -24.49 -17.86
C ALA A 459 7.74 -23.75 -17.74
N GLN A 460 6.96 -23.65 -18.84
CA GLN A 460 5.64 -22.98 -18.82
C GLN A 460 4.59 -23.82 -18.07
N HIS A 461 4.67 -25.15 -18.14
CA HIS A 461 3.77 -26.06 -17.42
C HIS A 461 4.04 -26.06 -15.90
N ALA A 462 5.29 -25.90 -15.48
CA ALA A 462 5.65 -25.72 -14.07
C ALA A 462 5.17 -24.38 -13.50
N GLY A 463 5.03 -23.34 -14.33
CA GLY A 463 4.62 -21.99 -13.92
C GLY A 463 3.14 -21.85 -13.51
N ILE A 464 2.26 -22.77 -13.92
CA ILE A 464 0.83 -22.75 -13.57
C ILE A 464 0.58 -23.43 -12.22
N LEU A 465 1.45 -24.36 -11.82
CA LEU A 465 1.32 -25.14 -10.60
C LEU A 465 1.17 -24.27 -9.33
N PRO A 466 1.98 -23.20 -9.14
CA PRO A 466 1.76 -22.25 -8.05
C PRO A 466 0.35 -21.64 -8.04
N LEU A 467 -0.21 -21.28 -9.19
CA LEU A 467 -1.55 -20.70 -9.27
C LEU A 467 -2.61 -21.72 -8.81
N ILE A 468 -2.54 -22.96 -9.31
CA ILE A 468 -3.49 -24.03 -8.95
C ILE A 468 -3.52 -24.26 -7.43
N GLU A 469 -2.35 -24.34 -6.81
CA GLU A 469 -2.26 -24.54 -5.36
C GLU A 469 -2.63 -23.28 -4.57
N ASN A 470 -2.32 -22.08 -5.07
CA ASN A 470 -2.77 -20.83 -4.47
C ASN A 470 -4.29 -20.67 -4.53
N ILE A 471 -4.99 -21.19 -5.55
CA ILE A 471 -6.47 -21.18 -5.56
C ILE A 471 -7.02 -21.94 -4.36
N LYS A 472 -6.45 -23.11 -4.04
CA LYS A 472 -6.87 -23.92 -2.87
C LYS A 472 -6.55 -23.19 -1.57
N PHE A 473 -5.34 -22.65 -1.45
CA PHE A 473 -4.93 -21.82 -0.31
C PHE A 473 -5.86 -20.63 -0.10
N CYS A 474 -6.14 -19.87 -1.17
CA CYS A 474 -6.95 -18.66 -1.12
C CYS A 474 -8.39 -18.95 -0.69
N LYS A 475 -8.97 -20.12 -1.04
CA LYS A 475 -10.29 -20.52 -0.51
C LYS A 475 -10.27 -20.66 1.02
N ILE A 476 -9.23 -21.28 1.58
CA ILE A 476 -9.05 -21.41 3.04
C ILE A 476 -8.81 -20.03 3.65
N ALA A 477 -7.95 -19.22 3.03
CA ALA A 477 -7.63 -17.86 3.50
C ALA A 477 -8.86 -16.95 3.52
N THR A 478 -9.71 -16.96 2.48
CA THR A 478 -10.97 -16.21 2.47
C THR A 478 -11.88 -16.66 3.61
N ALA A 479 -12.03 -17.97 3.84
CA ALA A 479 -12.85 -18.47 4.94
C ALA A 479 -12.32 -18.03 6.32
N ILE A 480 -11.00 -18.04 6.51
CA ILE A 480 -10.36 -17.52 7.73
C ILE A 480 -10.64 -16.02 7.89
N GLN A 481 -10.50 -15.22 6.84
CA GLN A 481 -10.75 -13.78 6.91
C GLN A 481 -12.22 -13.47 7.21
N ASP A 482 -13.16 -14.18 6.61
CA ASP A 482 -14.60 -14.01 6.89
C ASP A 482 -14.90 -14.31 8.36
N MET A 483 -14.30 -15.35 8.93
CA MET A 483 -14.45 -15.68 10.37
C MET A 483 -13.80 -14.63 11.27
N LEU A 484 -12.59 -14.18 10.95
CA LEU A 484 -11.88 -13.16 11.72
C LEU A 484 -12.56 -11.78 11.65
N ALA A 485 -13.23 -11.47 10.54
CA ALA A 485 -14.03 -10.25 10.39
C ALA A 485 -15.31 -10.27 11.23
N ILE A 486 -15.85 -11.45 11.57
CA ILE A 486 -16.97 -11.60 12.49
C ILE A 486 -16.50 -11.49 13.93
N SER A 487 -15.43 -12.22 14.27
CA SER A 487 -14.83 -12.19 15.59
C SER A 487 -13.33 -12.43 15.50
N PRO A 488 -12.49 -11.47 15.91
CA PRO A 488 -11.04 -11.65 15.82
C PRO A 488 -10.53 -12.70 16.81
N LEU A 489 -11.27 -13.00 17.89
CA LEU A 489 -10.92 -14.02 18.86
C LEU A 489 -11.77 -15.28 18.66
N LEU A 490 -11.34 -16.13 17.72
CA LEU A 490 -12.03 -17.39 17.42
C LEU A 490 -11.94 -18.38 18.60
N ARG A 491 -12.97 -19.24 18.72
CA ARG A 491 -12.95 -20.38 19.64
C ARG A 491 -11.78 -21.30 19.33
N ALA A 492 -11.25 -21.98 20.34
CA ALA A 492 -10.12 -22.88 20.18
C ALA A 492 -10.38 -23.98 19.15
N GLU A 493 -11.58 -24.56 19.13
CA GLU A 493 -11.98 -25.60 18.16
C GLU A 493 -11.97 -25.08 16.71
N ASP A 494 -12.63 -23.94 16.46
CA ASP A 494 -12.68 -23.31 15.13
C ASP A 494 -11.27 -22.95 14.64
N ARG A 495 -10.46 -22.39 15.54
CA ARG A 495 -9.06 -22.05 15.28
C ARG A 495 -8.24 -23.29 14.92
N CYS A 496 -8.30 -24.35 15.72
CA CYS A 496 -7.58 -25.60 15.43
C CYS A 496 -8.04 -26.26 14.13
N ASN A 497 -9.34 -26.22 13.82
CA ASN A 497 -9.87 -26.75 12.57
C ASN A 497 -9.34 -25.98 11.34
N LEU A 498 -9.35 -24.64 11.39
CA LEU A 498 -8.84 -23.80 10.31
C LEU A 498 -7.31 -23.95 10.15
N ASP A 499 -6.57 -24.01 11.25
CA ASP A 499 -5.12 -24.28 11.21
C ASP A 499 -4.83 -25.67 10.61
N GLY A 500 -5.60 -26.68 11.00
CA GLY A 500 -5.51 -28.04 10.47
C GLY A 500 -5.75 -28.10 8.95
N GLN A 501 -6.69 -27.30 8.43
CA GLN A 501 -6.90 -27.18 6.97
C GLN A 501 -5.67 -26.60 6.25
N LEU A 502 -5.02 -25.59 6.83
CA LEU A 502 -3.78 -25.02 6.27
C LEU A 502 -2.65 -26.04 6.29
N VAL A 503 -2.45 -26.74 7.42
CA VAL A 503 -1.43 -27.78 7.58
C VAL A 503 -1.66 -28.92 6.58
N ASN A 504 -2.92 -29.35 6.41
CA ASN A 504 -3.28 -30.37 5.45
C ASN A 504 -3.02 -29.92 4.01
N TRP A 505 -3.35 -28.68 3.66
CA TRP A 505 -3.03 -28.11 2.35
C TRP A 505 -1.53 -28.12 2.09
N PHE A 506 -0.72 -27.60 3.03
CA PHE A 506 0.74 -27.53 2.87
C PHE A 506 1.38 -28.93 2.76
N SER A 507 0.89 -29.88 3.56
CA SER A 507 1.37 -31.27 3.55
C SER A 507 1.06 -31.98 2.24
N ASN A 508 -0.06 -31.63 1.58
CA ASN A 508 -0.48 -32.20 0.30
C ASN A 508 -0.02 -31.41 -0.92
N LEU A 509 0.82 -30.38 -0.75
CA LEU A 509 1.43 -29.69 -1.87
C LEU A 509 2.22 -30.67 -2.75
N PRO A 510 2.22 -30.48 -4.08
CA PRO A 510 3.13 -31.19 -4.98
C PRO A 510 4.56 -31.09 -4.46
N TRP A 511 5.32 -32.20 -4.52
CA TRP A 511 6.66 -32.28 -3.93
C TRP A 511 7.55 -31.10 -4.33
N LEU A 512 7.45 -30.66 -5.57
CA LEU A 512 8.22 -29.57 -6.18
C LEU A 512 7.97 -28.19 -5.52
N LEU A 513 6.78 -27.98 -4.95
CA LEU A 513 6.41 -26.76 -4.20
C LEU A 513 6.66 -26.88 -2.70
N ARG A 514 6.97 -28.08 -2.19
CA ARG A 514 7.14 -28.37 -0.76
C ARG A 514 8.60 -28.62 -0.36
N THR A 515 9.40 -29.20 -1.25
CA THR A 515 10.80 -29.56 -1.00
C THR A 515 11.72 -28.35 -0.94
N SER A 516 12.90 -28.54 -0.33
CA SER A 516 14.00 -27.59 -0.38
C SER A 516 14.96 -27.83 -1.57
N ASP A 517 14.76 -28.89 -2.37
CA ASP A 517 15.63 -29.28 -3.48
C ASP A 517 15.83 -28.17 -4.52
N PRO A 518 16.98 -28.11 -5.21
CA PRO A 518 17.21 -27.15 -6.28
C PRO A 518 16.14 -27.25 -7.38
N CYS A 519 15.59 -26.09 -7.78
CA CYS A 519 14.65 -25.99 -8.89
C CYS A 519 14.91 -24.68 -9.67
N ALA A 520 14.20 -24.48 -10.78
CA ALA A 520 14.33 -23.26 -11.57
C ALA A 520 13.96 -22.03 -10.73
N GLU A 521 14.70 -20.93 -10.91
CA GLU A 521 14.55 -19.68 -10.14
C GLU A 521 13.09 -19.20 -9.97
N PRO A 522 12.23 -19.16 -11.02
CA PRO A 522 10.84 -18.73 -10.87
C PRO A 522 10.07 -19.56 -9.84
N LEU A 523 10.26 -20.88 -9.89
CA LEU A 523 9.56 -21.84 -9.05
C LEU A 523 10.09 -21.82 -7.62
N TYR A 524 11.41 -21.64 -7.47
CA TYR A 524 12.03 -21.44 -6.18
C TYR A 524 11.45 -20.21 -5.47
N ILE A 525 11.36 -19.08 -6.16
CA ILE A 525 10.79 -17.86 -5.57
C ILE A 525 9.32 -18.09 -5.19
N ALA A 526 8.53 -18.72 -6.07
CA ALA A 526 7.13 -19.02 -5.82
C ALA A 526 6.93 -19.91 -4.59
N ARG A 527 7.71 -21.00 -4.46
CA ARG A 527 7.61 -21.93 -3.32
C ARG A 527 7.92 -21.23 -2.00
N CYS A 528 8.96 -20.40 -1.96
CA CYS A 528 9.39 -19.72 -0.73
C CYS A 528 8.30 -18.74 -0.26
N ILE A 529 7.79 -17.91 -1.17
CA ILE A 529 6.72 -16.95 -0.85
C ILE A 529 5.42 -17.67 -0.47
N MET A 530 5.08 -18.78 -1.12
CA MET A 530 3.93 -19.60 -0.72
C MET A 530 4.08 -20.15 0.70
N LYS A 531 5.28 -20.62 1.07
CA LYS A 531 5.57 -21.09 2.43
C LYS A 531 5.49 -19.97 3.46
N TRP A 532 6.09 -18.81 3.20
CA TRP A 532 6.05 -17.67 4.12
C TRP A 532 4.61 -17.14 4.29
N ARG A 533 3.82 -17.14 3.21
CA ARG A 533 2.39 -16.78 3.25
C ARG A 533 1.57 -17.76 4.08
N TYR A 534 1.85 -19.04 3.95
CA TYR A 534 1.24 -20.09 4.76
C TYR A 534 1.55 -19.91 6.25
N GLN A 535 2.82 -19.71 6.61
CA GLN A 535 3.23 -19.47 7.99
C GLN A 535 2.59 -18.20 8.55
N ASN A 536 2.55 -17.13 7.74
CA ASN A 536 1.94 -15.86 8.13
C ASN A 536 0.44 -16.00 8.42
N LEU A 537 -0.32 -16.70 7.58
CA LEU A 537 -1.75 -16.88 7.80
C LEU A 537 -2.05 -17.71 9.06
N ARG A 538 -1.24 -18.75 9.34
CA ARG A 538 -1.32 -19.48 10.61
C ARG A 538 -1.00 -18.57 11.79
N MET A 539 0.05 -17.76 11.68
CA MET A 539 0.41 -16.78 12.71
C MET A 539 -0.74 -15.78 12.97
N LEU A 540 -1.39 -15.27 11.91
CA LEU A 540 -2.57 -14.39 12.02
C LEU A 540 -3.76 -15.04 12.72
N LEU A 541 -3.93 -16.36 12.59
CA LEU A 541 -5.01 -17.11 13.22
C LEU A 541 -4.81 -17.25 14.74
N HIS A 542 -3.56 -17.39 15.19
CA HIS A 542 -3.22 -17.55 16.61
C HIS A 542 -2.90 -16.25 17.34
N ARG A 543 -2.38 -15.24 16.64
CA ARG A 543 -1.96 -13.93 17.18
C ARG A 543 -3.03 -13.21 18.01
N PRO A 544 -4.33 -13.22 17.67
CA PRO A 544 -5.35 -12.56 18.48
C PRO A 544 -5.36 -13.00 19.95
N VAL A 545 -5.07 -14.27 20.23
CA VAL A 545 -4.99 -14.79 21.61
C VAL A 545 -3.84 -14.15 22.38
N LEU A 546 -2.65 -14.08 21.76
CA LEU A 546 -1.47 -13.40 22.31
C LEU A 546 -1.77 -11.92 22.59
N LEU A 547 -2.36 -11.23 21.62
CA LEU A 547 -2.69 -9.81 21.75
C LEU A 547 -3.74 -9.57 22.84
N ASN A 548 -4.74 -10.45 22.98
CA ASN A 548 -5.77 -10.34 24.01
C ASN A 548 -5.21 -10.45 25.42
N LEU A 549 -4.40 -11.49 25.66
CA LEU A 549 -3.82 -11.75 26.98
C LEU A 549 -2.79 -10.69 27.36
N ALA A 550 -1.96 -10.26 26.40
CA ALA A 550 -1.05 -9.14 26.60
C ALA A 550 -1.79 -7.84 26.92
N SER A 551 -2.85 -7.52 26.17
CA SER A 551 -3.69 -6.33 26.39
C SER A 551 -4.42 -6.35 27.74
N SER A 552 -4.76 -7.54 28.24
CA SER A 552 -5.48 -7.71 29.51
C SER A 552 -4.54 -7.78 30.73
N GLY A 553 -3.23 -7.93 30.53
CA GLY A 553 -2.27 -8.12 31.61
C GLY A 553 -2.49 -9.42 32.40
N ALA A 554 -3.16 -10.41 31.81
CA ALA A 554 -3.55 -11.62 32.51
C ALA A 554 -2.34 -12.53 32.78
N SER A 555 -2.08 -12.84 34.05
CA SER A 555 -1.02 -13.79 34.44
C SER A 555 -1.44 -15.26 34.33
N HIS A 556 -2.75 -15.53 34.26
CA HIS A 556 -3.32 -16.86 34.12
C HIS A 556 -4.05 -16.98 32.79
N ALA A 557 -3.66 -17.96 31.98
CA ALA A 557 -4.27 -18.27 30.70
C ALA A 557 -4.74 -19.74 30.71
N ALA A 558 -5.84 -20.01 30.02
CA ALA A 558 -6.29 -21.39 29.83
C ALA A 558 -5.26 -22.18 28.99
N GLU A 559 -5.21 -23.49 29.18
CA GLU A 559 -4.23 -24.36 28.50
C GLU A 559 -4.28 -24.22 26.97
N HIS A 560 -5.49 -24.11 26.39
CA HIS A 560 -5.69 -23.91 24.96
C HIS A 560 -5.24 -22.54 24.45
N ASP A 561 -5.22 -21.51 25.31
CA ASP A 561 -4.71 -20.19 24.98
C ASP A 561 -3.19 -20.15 25.04
N ILE A 562 -2.61 -20.84 26.04
CA ILE A 562 -1.15 -21.06 26.11
C ILE A 562 -0.68 -21.78 24.85
N ALA A 563 -1.35 -22.86 24.45
CA ALA A 563 -1.02 -23.60 23.23
C ALA A 563 -1.10 -22.72 21.97
N ALA A 564 -2.09 -21.82 21.89
CA ALA A 564 -2.20 -20.89 20.77
C ALA A 564 -1.09 -19.83 20.75
N ILE A 565 -0.70 -19.30 21.92
CA ILE A 565 0.43 -18.38 22.03
C ILE A 565 1.73 -19.06 21.58
N GLU A 566 1.97 -20.28 22.04
CA GLU A 566 3.16 -21.05 21.69
C GLU A 566 3.20 -21.37 20.20
N ALA A 567 2.08 -21.81 19.61
CA ALA A 567 1.97 -21.98 18.16
C ALA A 567 2.31 -20.68 17.40
N CYS A 568 1.81 -19.53 17.86
CA CYS A 568 2.11 -18.23 17.25
C CYS A 568 3.62 -17.88 17.31
N ARG A 569 4.25 -18.11 18.46
CA ARG A 569 5.69 -17.86 18.68
C ARG A 569 6.57 -18.78 17.84
N ASP A 570 6.23 -20.06 17.80
CA ASP A 570 6.97 -21.06 17.02
C ASP A 570 6.85 -20.78 15.52
N LEU A 571 5.67 -20.38 15.04
CA LEU A 571 5.46 -19.95 13.66
C LEU A 571 6.29 -18.70 13.32
N ALA A 572 6.35 -17.71 14.21
CA ALA A 572 7.18 -16.52 14.01
C ALA A 572 8.67 -16.89 13.91
N LYS A 573 9.17 -17.71 14.84
CA LYS A 573 10.55 -18.23 14.82
C LYS A 573 10.84 -18.98 13.53
N GLN A 574 9.98 -19.91 13.13
CA GLN A 574 10.14 -20.69 11.90
C GLN A 574 10.17 -19.78 10.66
N THR A 575 9.30 -18.77 10.61
CA THR A 575 9.26 -17.80 9.51
C THR A 575 10.58 -17.03 9.39
N ILE A 576 11.14 -16.55 10.51
CA ILE A 576 12.42 -15.81 10.55
C ILE A 576 13.56 -16.71 10.04
N GLU A 577 13.62 -17.95 10.54
CA GLU A 577 14.65 -18.92 10.16
C GLU A 577 14.55 -19.34 8.68
N ASP A 578 13.33 -19.56 8.17
CA ASP A 578 13.11 -19.91 6.78
C ASP A 578 13.46 -18.76 5.84
N ILE A 579 13.01 -17.53 6.16
CA ILE A 579 13.37 -16.34 5.37
C ILE A 579 14.89 -16.17 5.36
N SER A 580 15.56 -16.31 6.52
CA SER A 580 17.02 -16.20 6.65
C SER A 580 17.76 -17.13 5.69
N ARG A 581 17.29 -18.37 5.54
CA ARG A 581 17.90 -19.38 4.67
C ARG A 581 17.55 -19.23 3.19
N GLU A 582 16.36 -18.76 2.88
CA GLU A 582 15.76 -18.98 1.56
C GLU A 582 15.59 -17.71 0.72
N TRP A 583 15.63 -16.52 1.33
CA TRP A 583 15.51 -15.28 0.56
C TRP A 583 16.66 -15.14 -0.45
N SER A 584 16.38 -14.45 -1.55
CA SER A 584 17.33 -14.28 -2.66
C SER A 584 17.46 -12.81 -3.05
N ARG A 585 18.63 -12.44 -3.58
CA ARG A 585 18.99 -11.07 -4.00
C ARG A 585 18.28 -10.66 -5.30
N ASN A 586 16.96 -10.48 -5.20
CA ASN A 586 16.12 -9.89 -6.23
C ASN A 586 14.93 -9.19 -5.58
N GLN A 587 14.36 -8.20 -6.27
CA GLN A 587 13.27 -7.37 -5.75
C GLN A 587 12.04 -8.17 -5.33
N MET A 588 11.61 -9.15 -6.12
CA MET A 588 10.38 -9.90 -5.79
C MET A 588 10.54 -10.76 -4.53
N SER A 589 11.72 -11.35 -4.32
CA SER A 589 12.04 -12.06 -3.09
C SER A 589 12.23 -11.11 -1.92
N GLY A 590 13.00 -10.03 -2.07
CA GLY A 590 13.29 -9.07 -1.01
C GLY A 590 12.05 -8.33 -0.53
N TRP A 591 11.23 -7.82 -1.44
CA TRP A 591 9.98 -7.14 -1.14
C TRP A 591 9.03 -8.01 -0.30
N ASN A 592 8.81 -9.27 -0.71
CA ASN A 592 7.97 -10.20 0.05
C ASN A 592 8.62 -10.61 1.38
N ALA A 593 9.93 -10.91 1.39
CA ALA A 593 10.65 -11.29 2.60
C ALA A 593 10.57 -10.21 3.68
N VAL A 594 10.83 -8.94 3.34
CA VAL A 594 10.70 -7.81 4.27
C VAL A 594 9.29 -7.74 4.86
N TRP A 595 8.26 -7.90 4.02
CA TRP A 595 6.87 -7.87 4.48
C TRP A 595 6.56 -8.97 5.50
N PHE A 596 6.88 -10.23 5.18
CA PHE A 596 6.62 -11.38 6.07
C PHE A 596 7.48 -11.34 7.34
N LEU A 597 8.74 -10.90 7.21
CA LEU A 597 9.68 -10.77 8.33
C LEU A 597 9.21 -9.70 9.31
N TYR A 598 8.69 -8.58 8.81
CA TYR A 598 8.16 -7.51 9.65
C TYR A 598 6.89 -7.96 10.42
N GLN A 599 6.04 -8.79 9.80
CA GLN A 599 4.91 -9.43 10.51
C GLN A 599 5.39 -10.36 11.63
N ALA A 600 6.41 -11.18 11.35
CA ALA A 600 6.98 -12.10 12.33
C ALA A 600 7.65 -11.35 13.49
N ALA A 601 8.33 -10.24 13.23
CA ALA A 601 9.02 -9.42 14.23
C ALA A 601 8.11 -8.91 15.35
N MET A 602 6.83 -8.68 15.06
CA MET A 602 5.87 -8.19 16.06
C MET A 602 5.62 -9.20 17.18
N ILE A 603 5.76 -10.51 16.92
CA ILE A 603 5.46 -11.56 17.91
C ILE A 603 6.49 -11.63 19.05
N PRO A 604 7.81 -11.74 18.80
CA PRO A 604 8.82 -11.63 19.85
C PRO A 604 8.81 -10.26 20.51
N LEU A 605 8.59 -9.15 19.78
CA LEU A 605 8.49 -7.81 20.40
C LEU A 605 7.35 -7.73 21.42
N VAL A 606 6.13 -8.10 21.04
CA VAL A 606 4.98 -8.16 21.98
C VAL A 606 5.28 -9.07 23.15
N SER A 607 5.93 -10.21 22.91
CA SER A 607 6.30 -11.15 23.97
C SER A 607 7.30 -10.57 24.96
N ILE A 608 8.31 -9.81 24.51
CA ILE A 608 9.27 -9.11 25.38
C ILE A 608 8.57 -8.02 26.19
N PHE A 609 7.73 -7.18 25.57
CA PHE A 609 7.04 -6.11 26.28
C PHE A 609 6.06 -6.64 27.33
N TRP A 610 5.38 -7.76 27.07
CA TRP A 610 4.42 -8.34 27.98
C TRP A 610 5.06 -9.23 29.05
N GLN A 611 6.01 -10.09 28.68
CA GLN A 611 6.65 -11.10 29.53
C GLN A 611 8.15 -10.82 29.66
N TRP A 612 8.50 -9.62 30.11
CA TRP A 612 9.88 -9.12 30.19
C TRP A 612 10.77 -9.88 31.17
N ASP A 613 10.19 -10.59 32.12
CA ASP A 613 10.84 -11.43 33.14
C ASP A 613 10.94 -12.91 32.72
N SER A 614 10.45 -13.26 31.52
CA SER A 614 10.48 -14.64 31.03
C SER A 614 11.91 -15.12 30.76
N PRO A 615 12.25 -16.38 31.09
CA PRO A 615 13.55 -16.96 30.73
C PRO A 615 13.76 -17.08 29.21
N ARG A 616 12.71 -16.88 28.40
CA ARG A 616 12.77 -16.91 26.93
C ARG A 616 13.10 -15.56 26.29
N VAL A 617 13.20 -14.49 27.07
CA VAL A 617 13.55 -13.16 26.55
C VAL A 617 14.86 -13.18 25.73
N PRO A 618 15.96 -13.84 26.15
CA PRO A 618 17.18 -13.91 25.34
C PRO A 618 16.95 -14.53 23.95
N ASP A 619 16.09 -15.54 23.84
CA ASP A 619 15.76 -16.17 22.56
C ASP A 619 14.97 -15.23 21.65
N TRP A 620 14.04 -14.44 22.22
CA TRP A 620 13.29 -13.43 21.48
C TRP A 620 14.18 -12.27 21.04
N GLN A 621 15.11 -11.82 21.88
CA GLN A 621 16.09 -10.79 21.55
C GLN A 621 16.96 -11.23 20.36
N LYS A 622 17.48 -12.46 20.39
CA LYS A 622 18.25 -13.03 19.28
C LYS A 622 17.46 -13.11 17.97
N GLN A 623 16.16 -13.43 18.04
CA GLN A 623 15.28 -13.40 16.87
C GLN A 623 15.17 -11.99 16.28
N ILE A 624 15.02 -10.95 17.12
CA ILE A 624 14.98 -9.54 16.67
C ILE A 624 16.31 -9.11 16.06
N GLU A 625 17.44 -9.49 16.65
CA GLU A 625 18.77 -9.19 16.10
C GLU A 625 18.95 -9.82 14.70
N THR A 626 18.54 -11.08 14.54
CA THR A 626 18.53 -11.75 13.24
C THR A 626 17.64 -11.01 12.23
N ILE A 627 16.47 -10.53 12.66
CA ILE A 627 15.58 -9.72 11.80
C ILE A 627 16.27 -8.43 11.36
N LEU A 628 16.94 -7.71 12.26
CA LEU A 628 17.61 -6.46 11.95
C LEU A 628 18.73 -6.65 10.91
N GLU A 629 19.53 -7.71 11.06
CA GLU A 629 20.57 -8.10 10.10
C GLU A 629 19.97 -8.43 8.72
N LEU A 630 18.86 -9.18 8.69
CA LEU A 630 18.18 -9.53 7.45
C LEU A 630 17.58 -8.31 6.75
N LEU A 631 16.94 -7.39 7.51
CA LEU A 631 16.38 -6.17 6.94
C LEU A 631 17.47 -5.27 6.36
N GLU A 632 18.64 -5.21 7.00
CA GLU A 632 19.81 -4.50 6.47
C GLU A 632 20.32 -5.13 5.16
N ALA A 633 20.40 -6.47 5.12
CA ALA A 633 20.82 -7.18 3.91
C ALA A 633 19.85 -7.01 2.72
N MET A 634 18.61 -6.61 2.98
CA MET A 634 17.54 -6.44 1.99
C MET A 634 17.33 -4.99 1.52
N GLU A 635 18.11 -4.01 1.98
CA GLU A 635 17.92 -2.58 1.64
C GLU A 635 17.88 -2.31 0.12
N ASP A 636 18.80 -2.93 -0.63
CA ASP A 636 18.85 -2.85 -2.10
C ASP A 636 17.71 -3.58 -2.83
N TRP A 637 16.96 -4.41 -2.09
CA TRP A 637 16.00 -5.37 -2.65
C TRP A 637 14.56 -5.13 -2.18
N SER A 638 14.31 -4.06 -1.41
CA SER A 638 12.97 -3.65 -0.97
C SER A 638 12.98 -2.20 -0.48
N LEU A 639 12.07 -1.38 -1.02
CA LEU A 639 11.88 0.02 -0.60
C LEU A 639 11.56 0.17 0.90
N ALA A 640 10.92 -0.82 1.51
CA ALA A 640 10.49 -0.75 2.90
C ALA A 640 11.54 -1.26 3.90
N ALA A 641 12.63 -1.88 3.44
CA ALA A 641 13.61 -2.57 4.28
C ALA A 641 14.24 -1.64 5.32
N ARG A 642 14.77 -0.49 4.86
CA ARG A 642 15.45 0.50 5.70
C ARG A 642 14.52 1.04 6.79
N ARG A 643 13.32 1.50 6.40
CA ARG A 643 12.33 1.98 7.36
C ARG A 643 11.86 0.89 8.32
N SER A 644 11.62 -0.33 7.83
CA SER A 644 11.23 -1.47 8.66
C SER A 644 12.30 -1.76 9.72
N ARG A 645 13.57 -1.74 9.33
CA ARG A 645 14.72 -1.92 10.23
C ARG A 645 14.75 -0.85 11.30
N GLU A 646 14.62 0.42 10.92
CA GLU A 646 14.60 1.54 11.86
C GLU A 646 13.48 1.39 12.90
N VAL A 647 12.27 1.06 12.45
CA VAL A 647 11.10 0.89 13.32
C VAL A 647 11.29 -0.27 14.30
N VAL A 648 11.73 -1.44 13.81
CA VAL A 648 12.00 -2.61 14.66
C VAL A 648 13.11 -2.30 15.66
N TRP A 649 14.18 -1.63 15.23
CA TRP A 649 15.31 -1.27 16.09
C TRP A 649 14.88 -0.35 17.24
N ARG A 650 14.06 0.68 16.97
CA ARG A 650 13.55 1.57 18.03
C ARG A 650 12.69 0.83 19.06
N MET A 651 11.83 -0.10 18.61
CA MET A 651 11.05 -0.94 19.52
C MET A 651 11.95 -1.86 20.35
N TYR A 652 12.97 -2.44 19.72
CA TYR A 652 13.93 -3.32 20.36
C TYR A 652 14.75 -2.58 21.42
N GLU A 653 15.30 -1.40 21.10
CA GLU A 653 16.05 -0.58 22.04
C GLU A 653 15.20 -0.17 23.24
N ALA A 654 13.96 0.26 23.01
CA ALA A 654 13.01 0.57 24.09
C ALA A 654 12.74 -0.64 24.98
N SER A 655 12.67 -1.86 24.42
CA SER A 655 12.46 -3.08 25.19
C SER A 655 13.65 -3.41 26.11
N ARG A 656 14.88 -3.07 25.73
CA ARG A 656 16.08 -3.28 26.57
C ARG A 656 16.15 -2.34 27.76
N GLN A 657 15.43 -1.22 27.71
CA GLN A 657 15.37 -0.25 28.81
C GLN A 657 14.31 -0.60 29.87
N LEU A 658 13.53 -1.67 29.68
CA LEU A 658 12.51 -2.13 30.64
C LEU A 658 13.13 -2.65 31.95
N GLU A 659 14.21 -3.43 31.84
CA GLU A 659 14.84 -4.13 32.97
C GLU A 659 15.35 -3.16 34.06
N PRO A 660 16.08 -2.07 33.75
CA PRO A 660 16.57 -1.14 34.78
C PRO A 660 15.50 -0.19 35.34
N ALA A 661 14.40 0.03 34.61
CA ALA A 661 13.34 0.96 35.00
C ALA A 661 12.36 0.32 35.99
N LEU A 662 12.00 -0.95 35.76
CA LEU A 662 11.09 -1.70 36.63
C LEU A 662 11.77 -2.15 37.93
N LEU A 663 13.06 -2.51 37.89
CA LEU A 663 13.85 -2.77 39.10
C LEU A 663 13.98 -1.51 39.98
N ARG A 664 14.09 -0.31 39.39
CA ARG A 664 14.06 0.97 40.12
C ARG A 664 12.70 1.30 40.72
N GLN A 665 11.61 0.92 40.05
CA GLN A 665 10.25 1.07 40.58
C GLN A 665 9.96 0.07 41.72
N GLN A 666 10.42 -1.17 41.63
CA GLN A 666 10.26 -2.17 42.70
C GLN A 666 11.08 -1.84 43.96
N GLN A 667 12.22 -1.15 43.84
CA GLN A 667 13.00 -0.68 45.00
C GLN A 667 12.39 0.54 45.72
N SER A 668 11.31 1.13 45.19
CA SER A 668 10.68 2.33 45.74
C SER A 668 9.27 2.05 46.26
N PRO A 669 9.11 1.29 47.36
CA PRO A 669 8.28 1.76 48.48
C PRO A 669 8.74 1.25 49.87
N MET A 670 9.99 1.46 50.29
CA MET A 670 10.43 1.10 51.65
C MET A 670 11.26 2.15 52.42
N GLN A 671 11.32 3.40 51.96
CA GLN A 671 12.08 4.47 52.64
C GLN A 671 11.27 5.73 52.95
N ARG A 672 9.97 5.61 53.20
CA ARG A 672 9.17 6.74 53.69
C ARG A 672 8.32 6.38 54.91
N LEU A 673 9.00 5.94 55.96
CA LEU A 673 8.51 6.00 57.34
C LEU A 673 9.62 6.66 58.18
N GLN A 674 9.76 7.98 58.00
CA GLN A 674 10.47 8.79 58.98
C GLN A 674 9.52 9.06 60.14
N VAL A 675 9.86 8.44 61.27
CA VAL A 675 9.36 8.73 62.61
C VAL A 675 9.53 10.23 62.86
N VAL A 676 8.40 10.92 63.04
CA VAL A 676 8.38 12.28 63.60
C VAL A 676 8.46 12.12 65.11
N THR A 677 9.60 12.48 65.70
CA THR A 677 9.71 12.77 67.14
C THR A 677 10.30 14.17 67.31
N ASP A 678 9.56 14.99 68.04
CA ASP A 678 9.83 16.39 68.39
C ASP A 678 11.24 16.65 68.96
N PRO A 679 11.84 17.83 68.70
CA PRO A 679 13.04 18.29 69.37
C PRO A 679 12.68 19.22 70.54
N ALA A 680 12.70 18.69 71.77
CA ALA A 680 12.83 19.51 72.97
C ALA A 680 13.65 18.78 74.04
N GLY A 681 14.83 19.34 74.36
CA GLY A 681 15.49 19.10 75.65
C GLY A 681 16.87 18.43 75.62
N GLY A 682 17.93 19.26 75.59
CA GLY A 682 18.91 19.33 76.67
C GLY A 682 19.93 18.19 76.91
N VAL A 683 21.17 18.46 76.50
CA VAL A 683 22.47 18.27 77.19
C VAL A 683 22.81 16.91 77.84
N LEU A 684 23.91 16.30 77.39
CA LEU A 684 25.11 15.97 78.20
C LEU A 684 26.22 15.33 77.33
N ASN A 685 27.40 15.94 77.34
CA ASN A 685 28.68 15.33 76.98
C ASN A 685 29.12 14.39 78.13
N PRO A 686 29.94 13.33 77.92
CA PRO A 686 31.39 13.56 77.77
C PRO A 686 32.24 12.50 77.00
N LEU A 687 33.40 12.98 76.51
CA LEU A 687 34.75 12.36 76.46
C LEU A 687 35.01 11.07 75.65
N GLY A 688 36.01 11.17 74.74
CA GLY A 688 37.17 10.24 74.77
C GLY A 688 37.49 9.40 73.52
N ASP A 689 38.38 9.96 72.68
CA ASP A 689 39.59 9.34 72.10
C ASP A 689 39.53 8.27 70.97
N GLY A 690 40.50 8.36 70.03
CA GLY A 690 41.03 7.21 69.28
C GLY A 690 40.78 7.07 67.76
N SER A 691 41.51 7.87 66.97
CA SER A 691 42.30 7.53 65.75
C SER A 691 41.86 6.51 64.66
N ASP A 692 41.95 7.00 63.40
CA ASP A 692 42.53 6.39 62.16
C ASP A 692 41.60 6.48 60.92
N LEU A 693 41.73 7.50 60.05
CA LEU A 693 42.66 7.66 58.91
C LEU A 693 42.49 6.61 57.79
N HIS A 694 41.88 7.00 56.65
CA HIS A 694 42.62 7.10 55.37
C HIS A 694 41.90 7.96 54.32
N MET A 695 42.70 8.78 53.65
CA MET A 695 42.37 9.83 52.68
C MET A 695 42.26 9.33 51.23
N SER A 696 41.47 10.04 50.42
CA SER A 696 41.55 10.13 48.95
C SER A 696 42.79 10.91 48.50
N PRO A 697 43.11 10.92 47.18
CA PRO A 697 43.41 12.23 46.57
C PRO A 697 42.86 12.44 45.14
N ILE A 698 42.67 13.72 44.84
CA ILE A 698 42.40 14.34 43.54
C ILE A 698 43.74 14.78 42.92
N GLY A 699 43.88 14.72 41.59
CA GLY A 699 44.48 15.83 40.84
C GLY A 699 45.51 15.52 39.73
N LEU A 700 45.28 16.19 38.59
CA LEU A 700 46.22 16.82 37.65
C LEU A 700 46.58 16.08 36.33
N GLU A 701 46.21 16.71 35.19
CA GLU A 701 46.93 16.64 33.90
C GLU A 701 48.22 17.50 33.94
N PRO A 702 49.18 17.39 32.98
CA PRO A 702 49.08 18.07 31.66
C PRO A 702 49.82 17.43 30.44
N GLU A 703 49.40 17.85 29.23
CA GLU A 703 50.10 18.12 27.95
C GLU A 703 51.35 17.33 27.43
N GLY A 704 51.22 16.79 26.20
CA GLY A 704 51.92 17.31 24.98
C GLY A 704 53.30 16.76 24.54
N PHE A 705 53.37 16.19 23.32
CA PHE A 705 54.48 16.21 22.29
C PHE A 705 54.02 15.26 21.14
N GLY A 706 53.81 15.61 19.85
CA GLY A 706 54.64 16.29 18.83
C GLY A 706 55.46 15.25 18.04
N GLY A 707 55.49 15.09 16.70
CA GLY A 707 54.93 15.74 15.51
C GLY A 707 55.62 15.19 14.22
N MET A 708 55.19 15.70 13.04
CA MET A 708 55.84 15.81 11.70
C MET A 708 55.43 14.93 10.48
N MET A 709 54.79 15.62 9.50
CA MET A 709 55.05 15.76 8.03
C MET A 709 55.09 14.52 7.10
N GLY A 710 54.55 14.47 5.87
CA GLY A 710 53.87 15.43 4.99
C GLY A 710 53.90 14.98 3.50
N MET A 711 52.87 15.37 2.74
CA MET A 711 52.72 15.54 1.26
C MET A 711 52.89 14.38 0.25
N LEU A 712 51.85 14.17 -0.58
CA LEU A 712 51.89 14.30 -2.06
C LEU A 712 50.46 14.24 -2.67
N ASP A 713 50.07 15.32 -3.36
CA ASP A 713 48.97 15.39 -4.34
C ASP A 713 49.47 14.97 -5.73
N GLN A 714 48.61 14.36 -6.57
CA GLN A 714 48.23 14.88 -7.91
C GLN A 714 47.38 13.89 -8.78
N HIS A 715 46.22 14.43 -9.21
CA HIS A 715 45.59 14.43 -10.55
C HIS A 715 44.89 13.23 -11.24
N GLY A 716 43.67 13.54 -11.73
CA GLY A 716 43.04 13.00 -12.95
C GLY A 716 41.49 12.96 -12.90
N LEU A 717 40.77 14.10 -12.89
CA LEU A 717 40.05 14.71 -14.04
C LEU A 717 39.17 13.75 -14.87
N TRP A 718 37.84 13.93 -14.86
CA TRP A 718 37.00 14.27 -16.04
C TRP A 718 35.66 14.83 -15.58
N ASP A 719 35.41 16.05 -16.03
CA ASP A 719 34.19 16.84 -15.93
C ASP A 719 33.60 16.93 -17.35
N LEU A 720 32.27 16.90 -17.51
CA LEU A 720 31.56 17.55 -18.64
C LEU A 720 30.04 17.43 -18.51
N ASP A 721 29.45 18.59 -18.23
CA ASP A 721 28.04 18.95 -18.42
C ASP A 721 27.58 18.93 -19.89
N GLY A 722 26.29 18.63 -20.07
CA GLY A 722 25.43 19.28 -21.07
C GLY A 722 25.20 18.54 -22.40
N MET A 723 23.93 18.26 -22.73
CA MET A 723 23.23 18.90 -23.87
C MET A 723 21.78 18.40 -24.03
N LEU A 724 20.92 19.36 -24.38
CA LEU A 724 19.48 19.30 -24.61
C LEU A 724 19.19 19.27 -26.14
N TRP A 725 18.24 18.44 -26.56
CA TRP A 725 17.37 18.43 -27.78
C TRP A 725 17.94 18.54 -29.21
N GLY A 726 17.35 17.71 -30.12
CA GLY A 726 17.06 18.10 -31.52
C GLY A 726 17.34 17.03 -32.58
N ALA A 727 16.32 16.65 -33.36
CA ALA A 727 16.41 16.03 -34.69
C ALA A 727 16.07 17.11 -35.76
N PRO A 728 16.01 16.83 -37.08
CA PRO A 728 16.78 15.94 -37.98
C PRO A 728 17.40 16.72 -39.18
N ASP A 729 18.23 16.07 -40.01
CA ASP A 729 18.20 16.08 -41.50
C ASP A 729 19.55 15.74 -42.17
N GLU A 730 19.41 14.96 -43.25
CA GLU A 730 20.21 14.77 -44.47
C GLU A 730 21.72 15.14 -44.49
N MET A 731 22.56 14.21 -44.99
CA MET A 731 23.02 14.20 -46.39
C MET A 731 24.17 13.19 -46.61
N ASP A 732 24.11 12.50 -47.76
CA ASP A 732 25.06 11.53 -48.32
C ASP A 732 26.52 12.01 -48.40
N TRP A 733 27.47 11.07 -48.47
CA TRP A 733 28.37 10.81 -49.62
C TRP A 733 29.49 9.79 -49.24
N ALA A 734 29.30 8.56 -49.72
CA ALA A 734 30.21 7.71 -50.52
C ALA A 734 31.73 7.53 -50.20
N GLN A 735 32.11 6.23 -50.23
CA GLN A 735 33.27 5.61 -50.92
C GLN A 735 34.66 5.70 -50.22
N GLN A 736 35.51 4.67 -50.12
CA GLN A 736 35.80 3.50 -50.98
C GLN A 736 36.67 2.42 -50.26
N HIS A 737 36.46 1.15 -50.67
CA HIS A 737 37.38 0.00 -50.82
C HIS A 737 38.38 -0.44 -49.73
N PHE A 738 38.22 -1.70 -49.28
CA PHE A 738 39.20 -2.77 -49.56
C PHE A 738 38.48 -4.12 -49.69
N ALA A 739 38.84 -4.89 -50.71
CA ALA A 739 38.27 -6.17 -51.10
C ALA A 739 39.20 -7.33 -50.69
N GLY A 740 38.64 -8.54 -50.53
CA GLY A 740 39.43 -9.77 -50.59
C GLY A 740 38.82 -11.02 -49.95
N SER A 741 37.92 -11.68 -50.69
CA SER A 741 37.83 -13.14 -50.90
C SER A 741 37.70 -14.14 -49.72
N GLY A 742 36.81 -15.15 -49.73
CA GLY A 742 35.93 -15.64 -50.79
C GLY A 742 34.91 -16.72 -50.34
N ASN A 743 33.92 -16.87 -51.23
CA ASN A 743 32.96 -17.95 -51.51
C ASN A 743 33.50 -19.40 -51.40
N MET A 744 32.75 -20.52 -51.36
CA MET A 744 31.32 -20.86 -51.48
C MET A 744 31.14 -22.36 -51.14
N HIS A 745 29.94 -22.69 -50.63
CA HIS A 745 29.02 -23.83 -50.92
C HIS A 745 29.38 -25.34 -50.89
N ASP A 746 28.44 -26.03 -50.22
CA ASP A 746 27.73 -27.28 -50.52
C ASP A 746 28.40 -28.66 -50.39
N ALA A 747 27.80 -29.50 -49.54
CA ALA A 747 27.43 -30.89 -49.91
C ALA A 747 26.45 -31.52 -48.89
N THR A 748 25.32 -31.96 -49.43
CA THR A 748 24.36 -32.95 -48.94
C THR A 748 24.97 -34.36 -48.81
N THR A 749 24.56 -35.16 -47.83
CA THR A 749 24.28 -36.61 -48.05
C THR A 749 23.51 -37.27 -46.90
N ALA A 750 22.61 -38.15 -47.30
CA ALA A 750 21.74 -39.00 -46.49
C ALA A 750 22.42 -40.32 -46.08
N GLY A 751 21.86 -41.00 -45.07
CA GLY A 751 22.14 -42.41 -44.77
C GLY A 751 21.18 -42.96 -43.72
N GLY A 752 20.35 -43.93 -44.11
CA GLY A 752 19.40 -44.64 -43.25
C GLY A 752 19.83 -46.07 -42.87
N CYS A 753 18.84 -46.84 -42.39
CA CYS A 753 18.86 -48.24 -41.86
C CYS A 753 19.37 -48.38 -40.42
N GLY A 754 18.81 -49.21 -39.53
CA GLY A 754 17.77 -50.25 -39.56
C GLY A 754 17.79 -50.96 -38.20
N GLY A 755 16.64 -51.46 -37.71
CA GLY A 755 16.43 -51.82 -36.29
C GLY A 755 16.88 -53.21 -35.84
N LEU A 756 16.57 -53.55 -34.58
CA LEU A 756 16.28 -54.91 -34.08
C LEU A 756 15.71 -54.91 -32.65
N MET A 757 14.80 -55.86 -32.44
CA MET A 757 14.03 -56.20 -31.23
C MET A 757 14.87 -56.72 -30.05
N GLY A 758 14.29 -56.62 -28.84
CA GLY A 758 14.63 -57.46 -27.68
C GLY A 758 13.53 -57.39 -26.60
N GLN A 759 12.83 -58.51 -26.39
CA GLN A 759 11.75 -58.76 -25.43
C GLN A 759 12.23 -58.98 -23.98
N LEU A 760 11.24 -59.10 -23.06
CA LEU A 760 11.20 -59.66 -21.69
C LEU A 760 11.08 -58.58 -20.60
N GLY A 761 10.14 -58.59 -19.66
CA GLY A 761 9.14 -59.60 -19.29
C GLY A 761 8.13 -59.03 -18.29
N THR A 762 6.99 -59.71 -18.24
CA THR A 762 5.79 -59.55 -17.41
C THR A 762 6.02 -59.70 -15.91
N TYR A 763 5.30 -58.92 -15.09
CA TYR A 763 4.61 -59.39 -13.89
C TYR A 763 3.34 -58.56 -13.69
N GLY A 764 2.19 -59.20 -13.83
CA GLY A 764 0.90 -58.69 -13.38
C GLY A 764 0.60 -59.23 -11.99
N ILE A 765 -0.18 -58.45 -11.22
CA ILE A 765 -1.12 -58.97 -10.23
C ILE A 765 -2.40 -58.13 -10.35
N ASP A 766 -3.47 -58.81 -10.75
CA ASP A 766 -4.87 -58.39 -10.71
C ASP A 766 -5.41 -58.33 -9.27
N ASN A 767 -6.36 -57.41 -9.05
CA ASN A 767 -7.71 -57.64 -8.47
C ASN A 767 -8.25 -56.26 -7.99
N SER A 768 -9.26 -55.67 -8.63
CA SER A 768 -10.71 -55.93 -8.43
C SER A 768 -11.12 -55.73 -6.95
N ALA A 769 -12.16 -55.00 -6.55
CA ALA A 769 -13.28 -54.33 -7.22
C ALA A 769 -14.12 -53.63 -6.11
N PHE A 770 -15.16 -52.89 -6.53
CA PHE A 770 -16.39 -52.54 -5.77
C PHE A 770 -16.23 -51.56 -4.57
N GLN A 771 -17.14 -50.64 -4.24
CA GLN A 771 -18.51 -50.35 -4.68
C GLN A 771 -18.91 -48.94 -4.20
N PHE A 772 -19.93 -48.42 -4.87
CA PHE A 772 -20.78 -47.26 -4.59
C PHE A 772 -21.34 -47.12 -3.16
N VAL A 773 -22.00 -45.96 -2.95
CA VAL A 773 -23.15 -45.65 -2.07
C VAL A 773 -22.76 -44.59 -1.00
N HIS A 774 -23.36 -43.40 -0.86
CA HIS A 774 -24.54 -42.77 -1.47
C HIS A 774 -24.38 -41.24 -1.46
#